data_AF-A0A0H2RY32-F1
#
_entry.id   AF-A0A0H2RY32-F1
#
_cell.length_a   1.000
_cell.length_b   1.000
_cell.length_c   1.000
_cell.angle_alpha   90.00
_cell.angle_beta   90.00
_cell.angle_gamma   90.00
#
_symmetry.space_group_name_H-M   'P 1'
#
loop_
_entity.id
_entity.type
_entity.pdbx_description
1 polymer ?
#
loop_
_entity_poly.entity_id
_entity_poly.type
_entity_poly.pdbx_seq_one_letter_code
_entity_poly.pdbx_strand_id
1 'polypeptide(L)'
;MADLIAPMFLQRSASNVYEQLNIIFRGSESHIQDSSHLFCLVLPTANTQLKEFAKLSTLRSYIHQADVARVLENIEIAIDALMTILPSVDPILKEDLESQKEIINTDRSADGIQLRRLLRDALRKEPLNDLSHEEIHVLVGALKIELSSSSISPDIAQLYEQVLARIEPELENQTKQGDPDNLFEDLTGKVVRISDVPVARGAITTVWSGELFGKPVSIFTAMQSSQRVSDEDLDAIKDGMVWSTFRHKNVLPLLGIIRNFGKYHIALVTPWMVNGTVIEYLRKNPGADRLKIITDFVRGLAYLHTLNPPYVHGILTESVLLVDEHGNGILAGFASTMFESSIISKIRYQAPESYSFVQNGSELKHDIYSFAMVVLSILTGNKPFSYFNSGYSIISAVKSGQRPPRPNQTLVHRALDDKLWDIIVRCWSQDPDERPSASQILQELEDLRRLPDLDVHDLTNVVRLYESVHSITASGGFGDVRRGFVLDYGPVALKTLVVKGQAQPELRRFRREATIWSKLQHPNILPFLGVADIMGLSTCLVSPWKQNGNCTEYLKVRGLANHIPIIAGICRGLVYLHGQNPPVIHGDLRGANVLIGDDEQPLLCDFGLAVIVEDLANMPISSALQGSGNPRWMAPELLIGEEIVSPQSDVWSLGMVMLEIFTLDIPFCDLKGYPQVILTLHGQGRPTRPGIEASNRGLTDDIWALMMFCWAQSPHDRPSAVEALQMLEQRSVKETMLSVFGSGQDAHMSDSNALVP
;
A
#
# COMPACT_ATOMS: atom_id res chain seq x y z
N MET A 1 -13.65 -9.96 19.84
CA MET A 1 -12.53 -9.38 20.63
C MET A 1 -12.36 -9.99 22.01
N ALA A 2 -13.38 -10.65 22.57
CA ALA A 2 -13.11 -11.66 23.59
C ALA A 2 -12.24 -12.80 23.04
N ASP A 3 -12.20 -12.95 21.69
CA ASP A 3 -11.54 -14.08 21.05
C ASP A 3 -10.01 -14.21 21.16
N LEU A 4 -9.34 -13.23 21.74
CA LEU A 4 -7.89 -13.24 21.94
C LEU A 4 -7.45 -13.12 23.40
N ILE A 5 -8.38 -12.91 24.34
CA ILE A 5 -8.00 -12.40 25.66
C ILE A 5 -7.78 -13.54 26.66
N ALA A 6 -8.65 -14.54 26.69
CA ALA A 6 -8.51 -15.64 27.65
C ALA A 6 -7.24 -16.51 27.44
N PRO A 7 -6.83 -16.87 26.20
CA PRO A 7 -5.62 -17.69 25.98
C PRO A 7 -4.33 -16.97 26.38
N MET A 8 -4.31 -15.66 26.15
CA MET A 8 -3.11 -14.85 26.28
C MET A 8 -2.77 -14.51 27.72
N PHE A 9 -3.73 -14.39 28.64
CA PHE A 9 -3.46 -13.96 30.02
C PHE A 9 -2.68 -14.99 30.86
N LEU A 10 -2.86 -16.29 30.60
CA LEU A 10 -2.27 -17.34 31.44
C LEU A 10 -0.98 -17.95 30.88
N GLN A 11 -0.84 -17.99 29.55
CA GLN A 11 0.47 -18.27 28.93
C GLN A 11 1.46 -17.11 29.19
N ARG A 12 0.93 -15.88 29.42
CA ARG A 12 1.71 -14.70 29.85
C ARG A 12 2.30 -14.84 31.25
N SER A 13 1.58 -15.35 32.25
CA SER A 13 2.09 -15.42 33.64
C SER A 13 3.41 -16.21 33.76
N ALA A 14 3.54 -17.35 33.08
CA ALA A 14 4.74 -18.20 33.14
C ALA A 14 5.89 -17.71 32.24
N SER A 15 5.58 -17.17 31.06
CA SER A 15 6.59 -16.65 30.12
C SER A 15 7.15 -15.29 30.55
N ASN A 16 6.34 -14.42 31.16
CA ASN A 16 6.75 -13.08 31.61
C ASN A 16 7.73 -13.15 32.79
N VAL A 17 7.44 -13.99 33.81
CA VAL A 17 8.36 -14.22 34.93
C VAL A 17 9.70 -14.81 34.45
N TYR A 18 9.68 -15.70 33.44
CA TYR A 18 10.89 -16.30 32.87
C TYR A 18 11.75 -15.30 32.05
N GLU A 19 11.13 -14.44 31.24
CA GLU A 19 11.84 -13.39 30.50
C GLU A 19 12.35 -12.28 31.43
N GLN A 20 11.58 -11.91 32.45
CA GLN A 20 11.97 -10.90 33.45
C GLN A 20 13.12 -11.38 34.34
N LEU A 21 13.13 -12.63 34.78
CA LEU A 21 14.26 -13.22 35.50
C LEU A 21 15.52 -13.26 34.62
N ASN A 22 15.40 -13.59 33.33
CA ASN A 22 16.53 -13.58 32.39
C ASN A 22 17.12 -12.18 32.15
N ILE A 23 16.34 -11.12 32.33
CA ILE A 23 16.82 -9.73 32.26
C ILE A 23 17.66 -9.40 33.49
N ILE A 24 17.26 -9.83 34.68
CA ILE A 24 18.01 -9.67 35.94
C ILE A 24 19.39 -10.38 35.85
N PHE A 25 19.48 -11.53 35.18
CA PHE A 25 20.74 -12.26 34.99
C PHE A 25 21.73 -11.62 33.99
N ARG A 26 21.36 -10.58 33.24
CA ARG A 26 22.22 -9.92 32.23
C ARG A 26 22.97 -8.68 32.74
N GLY A 27 22.84 -8.32 34.01
CA GLY A 27 23.61 -7.25 34.65
C GLY A 27 25.12 -7.52 34.71
N SER A 28 25.95 -6.48 34.78
CA SER A 28 27.41 -6.49 34.59
C SER A 28 28.18 -7.58 35.37
N GLU A 29 29.17 -8.20 34.71
CA GLU A 29 29.93 -9.41 35.11
C GLU A 29 30.49 -9.44 36.54
N SER A 30 30.69 -8.31 37.22
CA SER A 30 31.20 -8.26 38.59
C SER A 30 30.15 -8.57 39.67
N HIS A 31 28.85 -8.40 39.39
CA HIS A 31 27.75 -8.65 40.34
C HIS A 31 27.12 -10.05 40.22
N ILE A 32 27.56 -10.82 39.22
CA ILE A 32 26.99 -12.13 38.84
C ILE A 32 27.42 -13.23 39.81
N GLN A 33 28.64 -13.20 40.38
CA GLN A 33 29.21 -14.37 41.07
C GLN A 33 28.56 -14.65 42.44
N ASP A 34 28.22 -13.61 43.21
CA ASP A 34 27.63 -13.80 44.55
C ASP A 34 26.10 -14.01 44.50
N SER A 35 25.43 -13.41 43.53
CA SER A 35 23.96 -13.48 43.35
C SER A 35 23.51 -14.79 42.67
N SER A 36 24.33 -15.35 41.78
CA SER A 36 23.98 -16.55 41.00
C SER A 36 23.86 -17.82 41.85
N HIS A 37 24.64 -17.94 42.94
CA HIS A 37 24.71 -19.18 43.71
C HIS A 37 23.46 -19.45 44.56
N LEU A 38 22.79 -18.41 45.06
CA LEU A 38 21.53 -18.48 45.82
C LEU A 38 20.32 -18.73 44.91
N PHE A 39 20.27 -18.07 43.74
CA PHE A 39 19.19 -18.26 42.76
C PHE A 39 19.23 -19.63 42.07
N CYS A 40 20.42 -20.21 41.88
CA CYS A 40 20.60 -21.54 41.29
C CYS A 40 20.02 -22.70 42.14
N LEU A 41 19.75 -22.50 43.42
CA LEU A 41 19.15 -23.51 44.30
C LEU A 41 17.61 -23.59 44.21
N VAL A 42 16.94 -22.48 43.88
CA VAL A 42 15.46 -22.38 43.88
C VAL A 42 14.86 -22.52 42.48
N LEU A 43 15.54 -21.99 41.45
CA LEU A 43 15.02 -21.89 40.09
C LEU A 43 14.79 -23.23 39.35
N PRO A 44 15.62 -24.28 39.49
CA PRO A 44 15.44 -25.50 38.69
C PRO A 44 14.07 -26.19 38.89
N THR A 45 13.55 -26.15 40.12
CA THR A 45 12.28 -26.80 40.49
C THR A 45 11.06 -26.02 39.99
N ALA A 46 11.07 -24.69 40.13
CA ALA A 46 10.00 -23.81 39.64
C ALA A 46 9.99 -23.71 38.11
N ASN A 47 11.17 -23.66 37.48
CA ASN A 47 11.33 -23.54 36.03
C ASN A 47 10.75 -24.74 35.27
N THR A 48 10.82 -25.94 35.83
CA THR A 48 10.24 -27.14 35.20
C THR A 48 8.71 -27.13 35.24
N GLN A 49 8.10 -26.68 36.35
CA GLN A 49 6.64 -26.59 36.49
C GLN A 49 6.05 -25.45 35.66
N LEU A 50 6.70 -24.29 35.62
CA LEU A 50 6.30 -23.16 34.77
C LEU A 50 6.34 -23.52 33.27
N LYS A 51 7.31 -24.34 32.85
CA LYS A 51 7.40 -24.86 31.46
C LYS A 51 6.28 -25.84 31.10
N GLU A 52 5.76 -26.59 32.06
CA GLU A 52 4.61 -27.47 31.84
C GLU A 52 3.29 -26.67 31.82
N PHE A 53 3.13 -25.65 32.68
CA PHE A 53 1.97 -24.76 32.65
C PHE A 53 1.89 -23.92 31.36
N ALA A 54 3.03 -23.52 30.80
CA ALA A 54 3.10 -22.81 29.51
C ALA A 54 2.59 -23.63 28.31
N LYS A 55 2.41 -24.95 28.47
CA LYS A 55 1.88 -25.87 27.44
C LYS A 55 0.38 -26.12 27.55
N LEU A 56 -0.30 -25.61 28.58
CA LEU A 56 -1.73 -25.82 28.78
C LEU A 56 -2.57 -24.92 27.86
N SER A 57 -3.72 -25.42 27.42
CA SER A 57 -4.72 -24.61 26.70
C SER A 57 -5.32 -23.55 27.64
N THR A 58 -5.86 -22.49 27.06
CA THR A 58 -6.55 -21.35 27.70
C THR A 58 -7.38 -21.72 28.93
N LEU A 59 -8.39 -22.57 28.74
CA LEU A 59 -9.32 -22.95 29.80
C LEU A 59 -8.66 -23.87 30.83
N ARG A 60 -7.78 -24.77 30.41
CA ARG A 60 -7.04 -25.67 31.31
C ARG A 60 -6.05 -24.91 32.19
N SER A 61 -5.39 -23.90 31.63
CA SER A 61 -4.48 -23.01 32.37
C SER A 61 -5.25 -22.20 33.42
N TYR A 62 -6.46 -21.74 33.08
CA TYR A 62 -7.37 -21.03 34.02
C TYR A 62 -7.89 -21.95 35.14
N ILE A 63 -8.09 -23.24 34.84
CA ILE A 63 -8.47 -24.26 35.84
C ILE A 63 -7.30 -24.54 36.82
N HIS A 64 -6.05 -24.57 36.34
CA HIS A 64 -4.85 -24.82 37.15
C HIS A 64 -4.29 -23.58 37.87
N GLN A 65 -5.01 -22.47 37.89
CA GLN A 65 -4.55 -21.20 38.47
C GLN A 65 -4.14 -21.29 39.96
N ALA A 66 -4.76 -22.20 40.74
CA ALA A 66 -4.35 -22.44 42.13
C ALA A 66 -2.96 -23.10 42.24
N ASP A 67 -2.60 -23.98 41.30
CA ASP A 67 -1.28 -24.59 41.23
C ASP A 67 -0.22 -23.58 40.78
N VAL A 68 -0.58 -22.66 39.87
CA VAL A 68 0.27 -21.55 39.41
C VAL A 68 0.51 -20.54 40.54
N ALA A 69 -0.52 -20.14 41.27
CA ALA A 69 -0.41 -19.25 42.42
C ALA A 69 0.53 -19.82 43.50
N ARG A 70 0.50 -21.14 43.74
CA ARG A 70 1.41 -21.82 44.68
C ARG A 70 2.87 -21.80 44.21
N VAL A 71 3.13 -21.91 42.91
CA VAL A 71 4.50 -21.81 42.37
C VAL A 71 5.01 -20.37 42.48
N LEU A 72 4.15 -19.38 42.24
CA LEU A 72 4.46 -17.96 42.42
C LEU A 72 4.73 -17.60 43.89
N GLU A 73 3.99 -18.19 44.83
CA GLU A 73 4.22 -18.02 46.27
C GLU A 73 5.61 -18.53 46.69
N ASN A 74 6.05 -19.67 46.16
CA ASN A 74 7.41 -20.18 46.42
C ASN A 74 8.51 -19.26 45.86
N ILE A 75 8.24 -18.60 44.74
CA ILE A 75 9.16 -17.61 44.13
C ILE A 75 9.18 -16.32 44.96
N GLU A 76 8.02 -15.85 45.43
CA GLU A 76 7.89 -14.69 46.31
C GLU A 76 8.65 -14.88 47.63
N ILE A 77 8.51 -16.06 48.27
CA ILE A 77 9.26 -16.40 49.50
C ILE A 77 10.77 -16.35 49.26
N ALA A 78 11.23 -16.81 48.09
CA ALA A 78 12.65 -16.77 47.74
C ALA A 78 13.14 -15.33 47.49
N ILE A 79 12.34 -14.50 46.84
CA ILE A 79 12.62 -13.06 46.65
C ILE A 79 12.73 -12.35 48.01
N ASP A 80 11.83 -12.64 48.95
CA ASP A 80 11.87 -12.06 50.30
C ASP A 80 13.09 -12.50 51.12
N ALA A 81 13.48 -13.76 51.01
CA ALA A 81 14.71 -14.27 51.63
C ALA A 81 15.97 -13.60 51.06
N LEU A 82 15.97 -13.23 49.77
CA LEU A 82 17.08 -12.52 49.14
C LEU A 82 17.11 -11.04 49.54
N MET A 83 15.96 -10.38 49.59
CA MET A 83 15.80 -8.99 50.01
C MET A 83 16.27 -8.74 51.46
N THR A 84 16.23 -9.77 52.31
CA THR A 84 16.75 -9.70 53.69
C THR A 84 18.27 -9.89 53.79
N ILE A 85 18.92 -10.47 52.77
CA ILE A 85 20.38 -10.69 52.72
C ILE A 85 21.10 -9.58 51.95
N LEU A 86 20.42 -8.94 51.00
CA LEU A 86 20.91 -7.81 50.19
C LEU A 86 20.85 -6.36 50.79
N PRO A 87 20.49 -6.07 52.07
CA PRO A 87 20.25 -4.69 52.52
C PRO A 87 21.41 -3.68 52.40
N SER A 88 22.64 -4.12 52.11
CA SER A 88 23.83 -3.27 52.23
C SER A 88 24.69 -3.12 50.97
N VAL A 89 24.28 -3.60 49.78
CA VAL A 89 25.22 -3.63 48.64
C VAL A 89 24.69 -3.11 47.29
N ASP A 90 23.40 -3.27 46.93
CA ASP A 90 22.91 -2.81 45.62
C ASP A 90 21.46 -2.24 45.65
N PRO A 91 21.28 -0.92 45.51
CA PRO A 91 19.96 -0.28 45.49
C PRO A 91 19.14 -0.63 44.25
N ILE A 92 19.78 -0.92 43.11
CA ILE A 92 19.11 -1.18 41.83
C ILE A 92 18.50 -2.58 41.85
N LEU A 93 19.28 -3.58 42.30
CA LEU A 93 18.78 -4.95 42.44
C LEU A 93 17.61 -5.03 43.43
N LYS A 94 17.63 -4.18 44.46
CA LYS A 94 16.55 -4.09 45.44
C LYS A 94 15.27 -3.51 44.83
N GLU A 95 15.37 -2.45 44.03
CA GLU A 95 14.24 -1.83 43.32
C GLU A 95 13.63 -2.80 42.29
N ASP A 96 14.47 -3.54 41.56
CA ASP A 96 14.03 -4.58 40.62
C ASP A 96 13.25 -5.71 41.34
N LEU A 97 13.77 -6.20 42.47
CA LEU A 97 13.09 -7.25 43.25
C LEU A 97 11.76 -6.78 43.86
N GLU A 98 11.65 -5.51 44.26
CA GLU A 98 10.40 -4.90 44.73
C GLU A 98 9.36 -4.81 43.61
N SER A 99 9.75 -4.39 42.40
CA SER A 99 8.87 -4.34 41.23
C SER A 99 8.35 -5.72 40.83
N GLN A 100 9.21 -6.75 40.86
CA GLN A 100 8.80 -8.13 40.56
C GLN A 100 7.80 -8.68 41.59
N LYS A 101 7.96 -8.30 42.87
CA LYS A 101 7.01 -8.68 43.92
C LYS A 101 5.63 -8.06 43.71
N GLU A 102 5.55 -6.85 43.18
CA GLU A 102 4.28 -6.18 42.87
C GLU A 102 3.55 -6.85 41.70
N ILE A 103 4.29 -7.29 40.67
CA ILE A 103 3.75 -8.06 39.54
C ILE A 103 3.20 -9.41 40.00
N ILE A 104 3.97 -10.16 40.81
CA ILE A 104 3.55 -11.46 41.37
C ILE A 104 2.27 -11.32 42.20
N ASN A 105 2.17 -10.27 43.02
CA ASN A 105 0.99 -10.02 43.84
C ASN A 105 -0.24 -9.63 43.03
N THR A 106 -0.05 -8.89 41.93
CA THR A 106 -1.11 -8.53 41.00
C THR A 106 -1.66 -9.77 40.30
N ASP A 107 -0.78 -10.63 39.77
CA ASP A 107 -1.15 -11.90 39.12
C ASP A 107 -1.82 -12.88 40.08
N ARG A 108 -1.42 -12.89 41.36
CA ARG A 108 -2.05 -13.69 42.42
C ARG A 108 -3.48 -13.26 42.72
N SER A 109 -3.80 -11.98 42.54
CA SER A 109 -5.09 -11.40 42.90
C SER A 109 -6.18 -11.49 41.82
N ALA A 110 -5.83 -11.95 40.62
CA ALA A 110 -6.79 -12.14 39.52
C ALA A 110 -7.76 -13.30 39.83
N ASP A 111 -9.03 -13.01 40.08
CA ASP A 111 -9.97 -13.98 40.68
C ASP A 111 -10.53 -15.02 39.68
N GLY A 112 -10.04 -16.26 39.77
CA GLY A 112 -10.45 -17.41 38.94
C GLY A 112 -11.67 -18.20 39.42
N ILE A 113 -12.35 -17.72 40.47
CA ILE A 113 -13.49 -18.41 41.09
C ILE A 113 -14.81 -18.09 40.34
N GLN A 114 -14.93 -16.90 39.76
CA GLN A 114 -16.12 -16.44 39.04
C GLN A 114 -16.43 -17.28 37.80
N LEU A 115 -15.44 -17.60 36.96
CA LEU A 115 -15.67 -18.34 35.70
C LEU A 115 -16.09 -19.80 35.91
N ARG A 116 -15.58 -20.45 36.98
CA ARG A 116 -15.96 -21.82 37.37
C ARG A 116 -17.39 -21.92 37.91
N ARG A 117 -17.86 -20.85 38.55
CA ARG A 117 -19.26 -20.69 38.94
C ARG A 117 -20.13 -20.42 37.70
N LEU A 118 -19.72 -19.49 36.84
CA LEU A 118 -20.40 -19.14 35.59
C LEU A 118 -20.65 -20.34 34.65
N LEU A 119 -19.63 -21.16 34.40
CA LEU A 119 -19.76 -22.39 33.58
C LEU A 119 -20.67 -23.43 34.23
N ARG A 120 -20.64 -23.55 35.56
CA ARG A 120 -21.48 -24.50 36.33
C ARG A 120 -22.94 -24.08 36.34
N ASP A 121 -23.19 -22.78 36.48
CA ASP A 121 -24.52 -22.19 36.57
C ASP A 121 -25.19 -22.17 35.19
N ALA A 122 -24.44 -21.90 34.11
CA ALA A 122 -24.94 -21.99 32.74
C ALA A 122 -25.32 -23.42 32.29
N LEU A 123 -24.70 -24.44 32.88
CA LEU A 123 -24.99 -25.86 32.62
C LEU A 123 -26.13 -26.42 33.48
N ARG A 124 -26.50 -25.75 34.58
CA ARG A 124 -27.66 -26.12 35.41
C ARG A 124 -28.88 -25.35 34.90
N LYS A 125 -30.04 -26.00 34.82
CA LYS A 125 -31.29 -25.42 34.25
C LYS A 125 -31.91 -24.29 35.10
N GLU A 126 -31.12 -23.49 35.80
CA GLU A 126 -31.58 -22.34 36.59
C GLU A 126 -31.66 -21.07 35.71
N PRO A 127 -32.45 -20.06 36.11
CA PRO A 127 -32.54 -18.78 35.38
C PRO A 127 -31.24 -17.98 35.50
N LEU A 128 -30.73 -17.46 34.37
CA LEU A 128 -29.47 -16.70 34.25
C LEU A 128 -29.53 -15.27 34.82
N ASN A 129 -30.61 -14.92 35.55
CA ASN A 129 -30.93 -13.55 35.96
C ASN A 129 -29.99 -12.97 37.02
N ASP A 130 -29.08 -13.78 37.58
CA ASP A 130 -28.12 -13.38 38.61
C ASP A 130 -26.72 -13.04 38.03
N LEU A 131 -26.54 -13.05 36.71
CA LEU A 131 -25.28 -12.73 36.04
C LEU A 131 -25.29 -11.28 35.52
N SER A 132 -24.20 -10.55 35.77
CA SER A 132 -24.04 -9.19 35.23
C SER A 132 -23.77 -9.23 33.72
N HIS A 133 -24.08 -8.13 33.04
CA HIS A 133 -23.92 -8.00 31.58
C HIS A 133 -22.48 -8.26 31.13
N GLU A 134 -21.50 -7.83 31.92
CA GLU A 134 -20.08 -8.03 31.66
C GLU A 134 -19.68 -9.50 31.76
N GLU A 135 -20.21 -10.22 32.77
CA GLU A 135 -19.95 -11.66 32.95
C GLU A 135 -20.51 -12.49 31.79
N ILE A 136 -21.71 -12.15 31.31
CA ILE A 136 -22.35 -12.81 30.17
C ILE A 136 -21.54 -12.60 28.88
N HIS A 137 -21.09 -11.37 28.62
CA HIS A 137 -20.35 -11.03 27.41
C HIS A 137 -18.94 -11.66 27.37
N VAL A 138 -18.29 -11.79 28.54
CA VAL A 138 -17.00 -12.49 28.69
C VAL A 138 -17.15 -13.99 28.45
N LEU A 139 -18.20 -14.60 29.00
CA LEU A 139 -18.46 -16.04 28.86
C LEU A 139 -18.77 -16.44 27.41
N VAL A 140 -19.64 -15.69 26.72
CA VAL A 140 -19.96 -15.90 25.29
C VAL A 140 -18.70 -15.79 24.43
N GLY A 141 -17.89 -14.78 24.73
CA GLY A 141 -16.64 -14.54 24.05
C GLY A 141 -15.62 -15.67 24.20
N ALA A 142 -15.44 -16.19 25.43
CA ALA A 142 -14.50 -17.28 25.69
C ALA A 142 -14.91 -18.60 24.99
N LEU A 143 -16.21 -18.90 24.94
CA LEU A 143 -16.74 -20.12 24.31
C LEU A 143 -16.58 -20.13 22.78
N LYS A 144 -16.72 -18.96 22.12
CA LYS A 144 -16.56 -18.82 20.66
C LYS A 144 -15.11 -19.04 20.18
N ILE A 145 -14.12 -18.72 21.02
CA ILE A 145 -12.69 -19.01 20.76
C ILE A 145 -12.43 -20.49 20.73
N GLU A 146 -12.91 -21.19 21.75
CA GLU A 146 -12.63 -22.61 21.89
C GLU A 146 -13.30 -23.40 20.77
N LEU A 147 -14.46 -22.96 20.30
CA LEU A 147 -15.12 -23.50 19.12
C LEU A 147 -14.39 -23.21 17.80
N SER A 148 -13.65 -22.10 17.72
CA SER A 148 -12.84 -21.75 16.53
C SER A 148 -11.41 -22.32 16.55
N SER A 149 -11.03 -22.99 17.65
CA SER A 149 -9.75 -23.68 17.78
C SER A 149 -9.76 -25.05 17.09
N SER A 150 -8.74 -25.34 16.28
CA SER A 150 -8.56 -26.60 15.53
C SER A 150 -8.25 -27.84 16.39
N SER A 151 -8.26 -27.71 17.73
CA SER A 151 -7.82 -28.75 18.68
C SER A 151 -8.92 -29.23 19.65
N ILE A 152 -10.18 -28.83 19.44
CA ILE A 152 -11.30 -29.19 20.32
C ILE A 152 -11.97 -30.51 19.90
N SER A 153 -12.35 -31.35 20.87
CA SER A 153 -13.08 -32.60 20.58
C SER A 153 -14.56 -32.33 20.28
N PRO A 154 -15.20 -33.09 19.36
CA PRO A 154 -16.59 -32.87 18.95
C PRO A 154 -17.59 -32.80 20.11
N ASP A 155 -17.42 -33.64 21.14
CA ASP A 155 -18.33 -33.69 22.30
C ASP A 155 -18.28 -32.40 23.15
N ILE A 156 -17.10 -31.76 23.22
CA ILE A 156 -16.88 -30.51 23.95
C ILE A 156 -17.39 -29.33 23.14
N ALA A 157 -17.16 -29.34 21.82
CA ALA A 157 -17.72 -28.33 20.92
C ALA A 157 -19.26 -28.31 21.00
N GLN A 158 -19.88 -29.49 20.97
CA GLN A 158 -21.34 -29.61 21.10
C GLN A 158 -21.85 -29.05 22.43
N LEU A 159 -21.11 -29.23 23.53
CA LEU A 159 -21.47 -28.69 24.84
C LEU A 159 -21.38 -27.15 24.87
N TYR A 160 -20.37 -26.56 24.23
CA TYR A 160 -20.20 -25.10 24.17
C TYR A 160 -21.23 -24.41 23.27
N GLU A 161 -21.58 -25.04 22.15
CA GLU A 161 -22.67 -24.56 21.29
C GLU A 161 -24.02 -24.55 22.02
N GLN A 162 -24.29 -25.56 22.86
CA GLN A 162 -25.51 -25.61 23.67
C GLN A 162 -25.58 -24.50 24.72
N VAL A 163 -24.44 -24.11 25.30
CA VAL A 163 -24.36 -23.01 26.27
C VAL A 163 -24.54 -21.65 25.56
N LEU A 164 -23.93 -21.46 24.38
CA LEU A 164 -24.07 -20.24 23.58
C LEU A 164 -25.50 -19.99 23.13
N ALA A 165 -26.17 -21.02 22.60
CA ALA A 165 -27.55 -20.92 22.10
C ALA A 165 -28.56 -20.48 23.16
N ARG A 166 -28.20 -20.61 24.45
CA ARG A 166 -29.04 -20.21 25.59
C ARG A 166 -28.80 -18.76 26.04
N ILE A 167 -27.64 -18.18 25.75
CA ILE A 167 -27.19 -16.92 26.33
C ILE A 167 -27.29 -15.74 25.32
N GLU A 168 -27.10 -16.00 24.03
CA GLU A 168 -27.12 -14.95 22.98
C GLU A 168 -28.44 -14.17 22.84
N PRO A 169 -29.64 -14.79 22.93
CA PRO A 169 -30.91 -14.06 22.76
C PRO A 169 -31.19 -13.01 23.84
N GLU A 170 -30.60 -13.20 25.04
CA GLU A 170 -30.78 -12.28 26.17
C GLU A 170 -29.94 -10.99 25.99
N LEU A 171 -28.79 -11.10 25.30
CA LEU A 171 -27.89 -9.98 24.98
C LEU A 171 -28.51 -9.02 23.93
N GLU A 172 -29.28 -9.55 22.98
CA GLU A 172 -29.93 -8.77 21.91
C GLU A 172 -31.17 -7.99 22.40
N ASN A 173 -31.87 -8.49 23.42
CA ASN A 173 -33.05 -7.81 23.97
C ASN A 173 -32.70 -6.59 24.84
N GLN A 174 -31.49 -6.55 25.40
CA GLN A 174 -31.09 -5.53 26.38
C GLN A 174 -30.30 -4.35 25.80
N THR A 175 -29.85 -4.42 24.54
CA THR A 175 -29.13 -3.34 23.82
C THR A 175 -30.05 -2.20 23.32
N LYS A 176 -31.36 -2.25 23.58
CA LYS A 176 -32.37 -1.28 23.10
C LYS A 176 -32.83 -0.22 24.10
N GLN A 177 -32.33 -0.17 25.34
CA GLN A 177 -32.66 0.89 26.30
C GLN A 177 -31.39 1.60 26.76
N GLY A 178 -31.25 2.87 26.36
CA GLY A 178 -30.07 3.70 26.59
C GLY A 178 -30.04 4.36 27.96
N ASP A 179 -28.87 4.30 28.59
CA ASP A 179 -28.46 5.09 29.74
C ASP A 179 -27.29 6.02 29.32
N PRO A 180 -27.38 7.34 29.50
CA PRO A 180 -26.33 8.30 29.11
C PRO A 180 -24.98 8.14 29.84
N ASP A 181 -24.86 7.27 30.86
CA ASP A 181 -23.56 6.98 31.49
C ASP A 181 -22.65 6.04 30.66
N ASN A 182 -23.14 5.49 29.55
CA ASN A 182 -22.44 4.49 28.72
C ASN A 182 -21.94 5.02 27.34
N LEU A 183 -21.57 6.30 27.27
CA LEU A 183 -21.15 6.96 26.01
C LEU A 183 -19.74 6.56 25.50
N PHE A 184 -18.89 5.99 26.35
CA PHE A 184 -17.54 5.57 26.01
C PHE A 184 -17.33 4.10 26.31
N GLU A 185 -16.59 3.40 25.44
CA GLU A 185 -16.06 2.09 25.84
C GLU A 185 -15.03 2.31 26.96
N ASP A 186 -15.34 1.80 28.15
CA ASP A 186 -14.41 1.82 29.28
C ASP A 186 -13.32 0.76 29.05
N LEU A 187 -12.10 1.25 28.85
CA LEU A 187 -10.89 0.49 28.62
C LEU A 187 -10.01 0.37 29.87
N THR A 188 -10.53 0.77 31.03
CA THR A 188 -9.86 0.60 32.33
C THR A 188 -9.55 -0.87 32.57
N GLY A 189 -8.30 -1.16 32.91
CA GLY A 189 -7.80 -2.52 33.08
C GLY A 189 -7.66 -3.34 31.79
N LYS A 190 -8.10 -2.82 30.63
CA LYS A 190 -7.98 -3.49 29.31
C LYS A 190 -6.75 -3.03 28.52
N VAL A 191 -6.25 -1.82 28.79
CA VAL A 191 -5.04 -1.27 28.16
C VAL A 191 -3.84 -1.41 29.09
N VAL A 192 -2.78 -2.04 28.60
CA VAL A 192 -1.51 -2.18 29.31
C VAL A 192 -0.52 -1.15 28.76
N ARG A 193 0.15 -0.42 29.65
CA ARG A 193 1.21 0.51 29.24
C ARG A 193 2.48 -0.27 28.91
N ILE A 194 3.09 -0.01 27.75
CA ILE A 194 4.27 -0.75 27.27
C ILE A 194 5.58 -0.11 27.74
N SER A 195 5.59 1.21 28.00
CA SER A 195 6.81 1.97 28.30
C SER A 195 6.62 2.94 29.46
N ASP A 196 7.62 2.98 30.35
CA ASP A 196 7.69 3.95 31.45
C ASP A 196 8.10 5.35 31.00
N VAL A 197 8.58 5.47 29.76
CA VAL A 197 8.91 6.73 29.11
C VAL A 197 7.79 7.11 28.12
N PRO A 198 7.26 8.34 28.17
CA PRO A 198 6.27 8.78 27.19
C PRO A 198 6.93 8.97 25.82
N VAL A 199 6.18 8.59 24.78
CA VAL A 199 6.59 8.69 23.37
C VAL A 199 6.70 10.16 22.95
N ALA A 200 5.77 10.99 23.44
CA ALA A 200 5.77 12.43 23.18
C ALA A 200 5.22 13.19 24.39
N ARG A 201 5.75 14.39 24.64
CA ARG A 201 5.25 15.34 25.65
C ARG A 201 4.90 16.65 24.96
N GLY A 202 3.62 17.02 24.98
CA GLY A 202 3.13 18.35 24.59
C GLY A 202 3.09 19.31 25.78
N ALA A 203 2.57 20.52 25.59
CA ALA A 203 2.39 21.48 26.70
C ALA A 203 1.35 21.04 27.74
N ILE A 204 0.38 20.23 27.30
CA ILE A 204 -0.84 19.94 28.05
C ILE A 204 -1.21 18.45 28.03
N THR A 205 -0.64 17.67 27.10
CA THR A 205 -0.82 16.21 27.01
C THR A 205 0.49 15.46 26.93
N THR A 206 0.45 14.22 27.42
CA THR A 206 1.52 13.24 27.30
C THR A 206 0.98 12.03 26.53
N VAL A 207 1.76 11.54 25.57
CA VAL A 207 1.45 10.35 24.78
C VAL A 207 2.26 9.18 25.29
N TRP A 208 1.58 8.10 25.63
CA TRP A 208 2.18 6.85 26.05
C TRP A 208 1.89 5.77 25.02
N SER A 209 2.82 4.85 24.85
CA SER A 209 2.58 3.61 24.11
C SER A 209 1.87 2.62 25.01
N GLY A 210 0.74 2.10 24.54
CA GLY A 210 -0.02 1.05 25.20
C GLY A 210 -0.29 -0.12 24.26
N GLU A 211 -0.85 -1.16 24.84
CA GLU A 211 -1.36 -2.32 24.15
C GLU A 211 -2.82 -2.54 24.55
N LEU A 212 -3.71 -2.65 23.58
CA LEU A 212 -5.10 -3.06 23.77
C LEU A 212 -5.30 -4.40 23.03
N PHE A 213 -5.42 -5.49 23.78
CA PHE A 213 -5.64 -6.84 23.24
C PHE A 213 -4.59 -7.29 22.18
N GLY A 214 -3.29 -7.10 22.44
CA GLY A 214 -2.23 -7.45 21.49
C GLY A 214 -1.98 -6.41 20.39
N LYS A 215 -2.82 -5.37 20.28
CA LYS A 215 -2.66 -4.31 19.28
C LYS A 215 -2.02 -3.07 19.90
N PRO A 216 -1.05 -2.44 19.22
CA PRO A 216 -0.45 -1.21 19.71
C PRO A 216 -1.48 -0.09 19.68
N VAL A 217 -1.55 0.67 20.78
CA VAL A 217 -2.42 1.84 20.95
C VAL A 217 -1.62 3.03 21.48
N SER A 218 -2.13 4.22 21.20
CA SER A 218 -1.67 5.46 21.82
C SER A 218 -2.58 5.82 22.98
N ILE A 219 -2.00 6.13 24.13
CA ILE A 219 -2.72 6.60 25.32
C ILE A 219 -2.39 8.07 25.52
N PHE A 220 -3.40 8.91 25.64
CA PHE A 220 -3.27 10.35 25.81
C PHE A 220 -3.72 10.76 27.20
N THR A 221 -2.86 11.42 27.98
CA THR A 221 -3.16 11.91 29.34
C THR A 221 -2.87 13.41 29.46
N ALA A 222 -3.60 14.13 30.31
CA ALA A 222 -3.27 15.52 30.65
C ALA A 222 -1.90 15.64 31.37
N MET A 223 -1.24 16.80 31.36
CA MET A 223 0.13 16.96 31.91
C MET A 223 0.17 17.21 33.43
N GLN A 224 -0.85 17.86 34.02
CA GLN A 224 -0.95 18.16 35.45
C GLN A 224 -2.22 17.56 36.04
N SER A 225 -2.07 16.69 37.06
CA SER A 225 -3.16 16.42 37.99
C SER A 225 -2.85 17.08 39.33
N SER A 226 -3.71 18.02 39.73
CA SER A 226 -3.95 18.26 41.14
C SER A 226 -4.90 17.17 41.65
N GLN A 227 -5.00 16.94 42.97
CA GLN A 227 -5.90 15.91 43.56
C GLN A 227 -7.42 16.18 43.34
N ARG A 228 -7.79 17.14 42.50
CA ARG A 228 -9.17 17.45 42.09
C ARG A 228 -9.25 17.43 40.56
N VAL A 229 -10.37 16.92 40.03
CA VAL A 229 -10.76 17.08 38.61
C VAL A 229 -10.67 18.56 38.26
N SER A 230 -9.75 18.92 37.37
CA SER A 230 -9.61 20.31 36.91
C SER A 230 -10.64 20.59 35.81
N ASP A 231 -10.94 21.88 35.53
CA ASP A 231 -11.79 22.26 34.39
C ASP A 231 -11.25 21.71 33.05
N GLU A 232 -9.94 21.46 32.99
CA GLU A 232 -9.22 20.90 31.84
C GLU A 232 -9.56 19.41 31.60
N ASP A 233 -9.79 18.62 32.66
CA ASP A 233 -10.26 17.23 32.55
C ASP A 233 -11.70 17.19 31.99
N LEU A 234 -12.54 18.16 32.37
CA LEU A 234 -13.92 18.27 31.88
C LEU A 234 -13.98 18.65 30.40
N ASP A 235 -13.08 19.51 29.93
CA ASP A 235 -12.99 19.86 28.51
C ASP A 235 -12.42 18.69 27.68
N ALA A 236 -11.49 17.90 28.23
CA ALA A 236 -11.04 16.63 27.64
C ALA A 236 -12.21 15.66 27.39
N ILE A 237 -13.10 15.54 28.36
CA ILE A 237 -14.27 14.67 28.29
C ILE A 237 -15.23 15.16 27.21
N LYS A 238 -15.52 16.47 27.17
CA LYS A 238 -16.41 17.05 26.15
C LYS A 238 -15.86 16.86 24.73
N ASP A 239 -14.57 17.16 24.51
CA ASP A 239 -13.92 16.97 23.21
C ASP A 239 -13.87 15.49 22.83
N GLY A 240 -13.57 14.62 23.81
CA GLY A 240 -13.63 13.17 23.67
C GLY A 240 -15.03 12.66 23.28
N MET A 241 -16.10 13.23 23.85
CA MET A 241 -17.48 12.85 23.54
C MET A 241 -17.80 13.12 22.08
N VAL A 242 -17.46 14.31 21.57
CA VAL A 242 -17.67 14.65 20.16
C VAL A 242 -16.83 13.75 19.25
N TRP A 243 -15.54 13.57 19.59
CA TRP A 243 -14.63 12.71 18.83
C TRP A 243 -15.10 11.25 18.77
N SER A 244 -15.69 10.73 19.84
CA SER A 244 -16.24 9.36 19.90
C SER A 244 -17.33 9.10 18.85
N THR A 245 -17.96 10.15 18.31
CA THR A 245 -18.99 10.05 17.27
C THR A 245 -18.44 9.96 15.85
N PHE A 246 -17.16 10.28 15.64
CA PHE A 246 -16.58 10.34 14.30
C PHE A 246 -16.36 8.93 13.73
N ARG A 247 -16.81 8.71 12.49
CA ARG A 247 -16.74 7.45 11.75
C ARG A 247 -16.33 7.72 10.30
N HIS A 248 -15.02 7.77 10.06
CA HIS A 248 -14.48 7.92 8.71
C HIS A 248 -13.06 7.34 8.60
N LYS A 249 -12.73 6.71 7.46
CA LYS A 249 -11.44 6.02 7.26
C LYS A 249 -10.20 6.92 7.33
N ASN A 250 -10.35 8.21 7.02
CA ASN A 250 -9.27 9.22 7.07
C ASN A 250 -9.35 10.11 8.32
N VAL A 251 -10.09 9.69 9.36
CA VAL A 251 -10.20 10.38 10.64
C VAL A 251 -9.81 9.39 11.74
N LEU A 252 -8.88 9.78 12.63
CA LEU A 252 -8.40 8.92 13.70
C LEU A 252 -9.57 8.54 14.62
N PRO A 253 -9.88 7.24 14.82
CA PRO A 253 -10.96 6.87 15.72
C PRO A 253 -10.50 6.93 17.19
N LEU A 254 -11.41 7.34 18.08
CA LEU A 254 -11.29 7.14 19.51
C LEU A 254 -11.81 5.73 19.85
N LEU A 255 -10.96 4.89 20.45
CA LEU A 255 -11.34 3.53 20.84
C LEU A 255 -12.11 3.51 22.16
N GLY A 256 -11.75 4.39 23.08
CA GLY A 256 -12.37 4.45 24.39
C GLY A 256 -11.56 5.28 25.37
N ILE A 257 -11.90 5.16 26.66
CA ILE A 257 -11.26 5.90 27.74
C ILE A 257 -10.71 4.96 28.81
N ILE A 258 -9.69 5.40 29.53
CA ILE A 258 -9.18 4.74 30.73
C ILE A 258 -9.44 5.67 31.91
N ARG A 259 -10.05 5.16 32.97
CA ARG A 259 -10.25 5.87 34.23
C ARG A 259 -9.10 5.54 35.18
N ASN A 260 -8.67 6.52 35.97
CA ASN A 260 -7.64 6.35 37.00
C ASN A 260 -6.31 5.75 36.47
N PHE A 261 -5.83 6.25 35.33
CA PHE A 261 -4.55 5.81 34.76
C PHE A 261 -3.37 6.39 35.55
N GLY A 262 -2.91 5.67 36.58
CA GLY A 262 -1.84 6.12 37.48
C GLY A 262 -2.27 7.39 38.24
N LYS A 263 -1.55 8.50 38.04
CA LYS A 263 -1.90 9.80 38.65
C LYS A 263 -2.98 10.60 37.89
N TYR A 264 -3.46 10.09 36.75
CA TYR A 264 -4.37 10.80 35.85
C TYR A 264 -5.81 10.30 35.99
N HIS A 265 -6.79 11.21 36.02
CA HIS A 265 -8.20 10.85 36.18
C HIS A 265 -8.77 10.14 34.94
N ILE A 266 -8.46 10.64 33.75
CA ILE A 266 -8.92 10.07 32.47
C ILE A 266 -7.76 10.06 31.46
N ALA A 267 -7.69 9.00 30.66
CA ALA A 267 -6.85 8.91 29.48
C ALA A 267 -7.67 8.51 28.25
N LEU A 268 -7.34 9.06 27.07
CA LEU A 268 -7.99 8.72 25.80
C LEU A 268 -7.15 7.71 25.04
N VAL A 269 -7.78 6.76 24.34
CA VAL A 269 -7.09 5.66 23.65
C VAL A 269 -7.41 5.65 22.16
N THR A 270 -6.38 5.60 21.31
CA THR A 270 -6.53 5.47 19.84
C THR A 270 -5.67 4.34 19.30
N PRO A 271 -5.89 3.87 18.06
CA PRO A 271 -4.94 3.00 17.40
C PRO A 271 -3.57 3.66 17.27
N TRP A 272 -2.51 2.87 17.33
CA TRP A 272 -1.15 3.35 17.08
C TRP A 272 -0.92 3.55 15.57
N MET A 273 -0.38 4.72 15.21
CA MET A 273 -0.01 5.03 13.83
C MET A 273 1.47 4.73 13.60
N VAL A 274 1.76 3.52 13.10
CA VAL A 274 3.12 2.97 12.96
C VAL A 274 4.06 3.87 12.16
N ASN A 275 3.54 4.57 11.14
CA ASN A 275 4.33 5.45 10.28
C ASN A 275 4.48 6.88 10.83
N GLY A 276 3.87 7.19 11.98
CA GLY A 276 4.02 8.47 12.66
C GLY A 276 3.39 9.64 11.91
N THR A 277 3.99 10.83 12.06
CA THR A 277 3.54 12.06 11.38
C THR A 277 3.86 12.02 9.89
N VAL A 278 3.08 12.73 9.08
CA VAL A 278 3.27 12.80 7.63
C VAL A 278 4.68 13.26 7.24
N ILE A 279 5.27 14.22 7.96
CA ILE A 279 6.62 14.72 7.65
C ILE A 279 7.69 13.67 7.94
N GLU A 280 7.55 12.92 9.03
CA GLU A 280 8.47 11.83 9.34
C GLU A 280 8.36 10.69 8.33
N TYR A 281 7.13 10.31 7.99
CA TYR A 281 6.85 9.31 6.96
C TYR A 281 7.45 9.70 5.61
N LEU A 282 7.26 10.94 5.16
CA LEU A 282 7.81 11.43 3.88
C LEU A 282 9.34 11.57 3.87
N ARG A 283 9.96 11.78 5.04
CA ARG A 283 11.42 11.77 5.19
C ARG A 283 11.97 10.36 5.00
N LYS A 284 11.30 9.35 5.59
CA LYS A 284 11.65 7.93 5.45
C LYS A 284 11.29 7.39 4.05
N ASN A 285 10.25 7.94 3.43
CA ASN A 285 9.72 7.51 2.13
C ASN A 285 9.64 8.69 1.14
N PRO A 286 10.77 9.18 0.58
CA PRO A 286 10.78 10.34 -0.30
C PRO A 286 9.91 10.21 -1.55
N GLY A 287 9.73 8.98 -2.04
CA GLY A 287 8.93 8.62 -3.23
C GLY A 287 7.44 8.36 -2.96
N ALA A 288 6.96 8.54 -1.73
CA ALA A 288 5.54 8.34 -1.42
C ALA A 288 4.65 9.34 -2.19
N ASP A 289 3.46 8.87 -2.58
CA ASP A 289 2.47 9.67 -3.30
C ASP A 289 1.87 10.73 -2.37
N ARG A 290 2.41 11.95 -2.48
CA ARG A 290 1.96 13.11 -1.72
C ARG A 290 0.56 13.55 -2.12
N LEU A 291 0.17 13.41 -3.39
CA LEU A 291 -1.16 13.80 -3.84
C LEU A 291 -2.21 12.93 -3.16
N LYS A 292 -1.99 11.60 -3.12
CA LYS A 292 -2.84 10.68 -2.35
C LYS A 292 -2.98 11.12 -0.89
N ILE A 293 -1.87 11.42 -0.21
CA ILE A 293 -1.89 11.85 1.20
C ILE A 293 -2.65 13.17 1.38
N ILE A 294 -2.47 14.13 0.46
CA ILE A 294 -3.20 15.41 0.47
C ILE A 294 -4.71 15.18 0.25
N THR A 295 -5.07 14.27 -0.67
CA THR A 295 -6.47 13.90 -0.90
C THR A 295 -7.08 13.21 0.33
N ASP A 296 -6.34 12.30 0.97
CA ASP A 296 -6.78 11.63 2.21
C ASP A 296 -7.02 12.65 3.34
N PHE A 297 -6.12 13.64 3.47
CA PHE A 297 -6.26 14.72 4.44
C PHE A 297 -7.53 15.55 4.20
N VAL A 298 -7.76 16.04 2.99
CA VAL A 298 -8.97 16.83 2.71
C VAL A 298 -10.24 15.99 2.80
N ARG A 299 -10.18 14.68 2.52
CA ARG A 299 -11.33 13.78 2.67
C ARG A 299 -11.77 13.65 4.12
N GLY A 300 -10.81 13.52 5.04
CA GLY A 300 -11.09 13.57 6.47
C GLY A 300 -11.67 14.92 6.90
N LEU A 301 -11.12 16.03 6.41
CA LEU A 301 -11.60 17.37 6.73
C LEU A 301 -13.02 17.64 6.19
N ALA A 302 -13.30 17.24 4.95
CA ALA A 302 -14.62 17.37 4.33
C ALA A 302 -15.69 16.60 5.11
N TYR A 303 -15.37 15.39 5.58
CA TYR A 303 -16.26 14.63 6.46
C TYR A 303 -16.62 15.43 7.72
N LEU A 304 -15.64 16.00 8.44
CA LEU A 304 -15.89 16.78 9.65
C LEU A 304 -16.77 18.01 9.38
N HIS A 305 -16.51 18.70 8.28
CA HIS A 305 -17.29 19.89 7.87
C HIS A 305 -18.72 19.54 7.42
N THR A 306 -19.02 18.27 7.13
CA THR A 306 -20.38 17.80 6.76
C THR A 306 -21.20 17.27 7.94
N LEU A 307 -20.62 17.16 9.13
CA LEU A 307 -21.35 16.76 10.33
C LEU A 307 -22.46 17.77 10.67
N ASN A 308 -23.43 17.36 11.50
CA ASN A 308 -24.51 18.23 11.95
C ASN A 308 -24.57 18.26 13.50
N PRO A 309 -24.11 19.35 14.15
CA PRO A 309 -23.52 20.55 13.55
C PRO A 309 -22.12 20.29 12.92
N PRO A 310 -21.67 21.11 11.95
CA PRO A 310 -20.33 20.98 11.36
C PRO A 310 -19.24 21.09 12.42
N TYR A 311 -18.24 20.22 12.33
CA TYR A 311 -17.11 20.24 13.25
C TYR A 311 -15.94 21.04 12.66
N VAL A 312 -15.55 22.11 13.35
CA VAL A 312 -14.36 22.90 13.03
C VAL A 312 -13.17 22.27 13.76
N HIS A 313 -12.12 21.91 13.02
CA HIS A 313 -10.93 21.32 13.63
C HIS A 313 -10.10 22.38 14.39
N GLY A 314 -9.95 23.58 13.83
CA GLY A 314 -9.36 24.75 14.48
C GLY A 314 -7.84 24.74 14.70
N ILE A 315 -7.19 23.58 14.52
CA ILE A 315 -5.76 23.38 14.72
C ILE A 315 -5.24 22.38 13.67
N LEU A 316 -4.96 22.87 12.47
CA LEU A 316 -4.35 22.08 11.41
C LEU A 316 -2.89 22.47 11.23
N THR A 317 -2.00 21.57 11.60
CA THR A 317 -0.54 21.67 11.41
C THR A 317 -0.02 20.37 10.78
N GLU A 318 1.27 20.31 10.46
CA GLU A 318 1.90 19.10 9.92
C GLU A 318 1.94 17.93 10.92
N SER A 319 1.72 18.18 12.23
CA SER A 319 1.74 17.14 13.26
C SER A 319 0.39 16.44 13.46
N VAL A 320 -0.72 17.03 12.97
CA VAL A 320 -2.06 16.41 13.11
C VAL A 320 -2.34 15.38 12.03
N LEU A 321 -1.60 15.38 10.93
CA LEU A 321 -1.74 14.36 9.90
C LEU A 321 -0.79 13.19 10.17
N LEU A 322 -1.36 12.06 10.58
CA LEU A 322 -0.65 10.81 10.80
C LEU A 322 -0.76 9.90 9.58
N VAL A 323 0.10 8.88 9.52
CA VAL A 323 0.10 7.90 8.44
C VAL A 323 -0.09 6.50 9.03
N ASP A 324 -1.07 5.76 8.49
CA ASP A 324 -1.33 4.37 8.92
C ASP A 324 -0.32 3.38 8.32
N GLU A 325 -0.43 2.10 8.67
CA GLU A 325 0.44 1.02 8.17
C GLU A 325 0.40 0.81 6.65
N HIS A 326 -0.65 1.29 5.98
CA HIS A 326 -0.85 1.19 4.54
C HIS A 326 -0.43 2.46 3.78
N GLY A 327 0.08 3.48 4.48
CA GLY A 327 0.48 4.74 3.85
C GLY A 327 -0.69 5.67 3.52
N ASN A 328 -1.83 5.54 4.21
CA ASN A 328 -2.96 6.46 4.09
C ASN A 328 -2.82 7.62 5.08
N GLY A 329 -3.28 8.80 4.67
CA GLY A 329 -3.36 9.97 5.57
C GLY A 329 -4.53 9.84 6.53
N ILE A 330 -4.27 9.96 7.82
CA ILE A 330 -5.25 9.93 8.91
C ILE A 330 -5.22 11.27 9.64
N LEU A 331 -6.31 12.02 9.54
CA LEU A 331 -6.48 13.27 10.29
C LEU A 331 -6.66 12.94 11.78
N ALA A 332 -5.73 13.40 12.61
CA ALA A 332 -5.72 13.27 14.06
C ALA A 332 -5.79 14.65 14.70
N GLY A 333 -5.40 14.81 15.96
CA GLY A 333 -5.39 16.12 16.62
C GLY A 333 -6.76 16.55 17.18
N PHE A 334 -7.69 15.64 17.38
CA PHE A 334 -8.98 15.94 18.03
C PHE A 334 -8.86 16.18 19.54
N ALA A 335 -7.82 15.66 20.15
CA ALA A 335 -7.46 16.01 21.51
C ALA A 335 -6.61 17.31 21.59
N SER A 336 -6.42 18.05 20.47
CA SER A 336 -5.43 19.14 20.31
C SER A 336 -5.71 20.48 20.98
N THR A 337 -6.87 20.68 21.62
CA THR A 337 -6.94 21.66 22.73
C THR A 337 -5.82 21.41 23.75
N MET A 338 -5.23 20.21 23.76
CA MET A 338 -4.19 19.76 24.68
C MET A 338 -2.76 19.59 24.12
N PHE A 339 -2.48 19.69 22.81
CA PHE A 339 -1.22 19.14 22.24
C PHE A 339 -0.11 20.13 21.89
N GLU A 340 -0.35 21.44 21.79
CA GLU A 340 0.67 22.30 21.15
C GLU A 340 1.65 22.95 22.13
N SER A 341 2.94 22.63 21.96
CA SER A 341 4.06 23.07 22.77
C SER A 341 4.62 24.46 22.41
N SER A 342 4.00 25.20 21.49
CA SER A 342 4.44 26.55 21.15
C SER A 342 3.39 27.35 20.38
N ILE A 343 2.99 28.51 20.91
CA ILE A 343 2.19 29.53 20.20
C ILE A 343 2.81 29.87 18.82
N ILE A 344 4.14 29.72 18.68
CA ILE A 344 4.90 30.06 17.47
C ILE A 344 4.69 29.05 16.33
N SER A 345 4.44 27.78 16.61
CA SER A 345 4.17 26.80 15.53
C SER A 345 2.80 27.03 14.91
N LYS A 346 1.77 27.33 15.72
CA LYS A 346 0.41 27.62 15.25
C LYS A 346 0.32 28.85 14.35
N ILE A 347 1.07 29.91 14.66
CA ILE A 347 1.05 31.19 13.93
C ILE A 347 1.28 31.02 12.42
N ARG A 348 2.04 30.01 12.00
CA ARG A 348 2.37 29.76 10.59
C ARG A 348 1.19 29.23 9.76
N TYR A 349 0.20 28.66 10.43
CA TYR A 349 -0.95 28.01 9.80
C TYR A 349 -2.23 28.85 9.91
N GLN A 350 -2.27 29.81 10.83
CA GLN A 350 -3.46 30.62 11.10
C GLN A 350 -3.82 31.61 9.98
N ALA A 351 -5.12 31.73 9.74
CA ALA A 351 -5.69 32.67 8.79
C ALA A 351 -5.66 34.11 9.34
N PRO A 352 -5.73 35.15 8.47
CA PRO A 352 -5.60 36.55 8.88
C PRO A 352 -6.66 37.03 9.87
N GLU A 353 -7.90 36.57 9.72
CA GLU A 353 -9.05 36.95 10.56
C GLU A 353 -8.97 36.33 11.97
N SER A 354 -8.18 35.26 12.16
CA SER A 354 -7.91 34.70 13.49
C SER A 354 -7.12 35.65 14.39
N TYR A 355 -6.55 36.72 13.83
CA TYR A 355 -5.79 37.75 14.55
C TYR A 355 -6.54 39.08 14.72
N SER A 356 -7.82 39.15 14.35
CA SER A 356 -8.67 40.33 14.54
C SER A 356 -9.63 40.14 15.72
N PHE A 357 -9.87 41.21 16.48
CA PHE A 357 -10.80 41.20 17.63
C PHE A 357 -12.28 41.16 17.24
N VAL A 358 -12.59 41.12 15.93
CA VAL A 358 -13.96 41.10 15.39
C VAL A 358 -14.17 39.73 14.73
N GLN A 359 -14.92 38.84 15.38
CA GLN A 359 -15.32 37.54 14.83
C GLN A 359 -16.34 37.75 13.70
N ASN A 360 -15.88 37.79 12.45
CA ASN A 360 -16.74 38.04 11.28
C ASN A 360 -16.62 36.96 10.17
N GLY A 361 -16.14 35.75 10.46
CA GLY A 361 -15.98 34.68 9.45
C GLY A 361 -16.49 33.33 9.92
N SER A 362 -16.93 32.48 8.98
CA SER A 362 -17.24 31.07 9.24
C SER A 362 -15.98 30.35 9.70
N GLU A 363 -16.00 29.80 10.92
CA GLU A 363 -14.83 29.17 11.53
C GLU A 363 -14.26 28.00 10.69
N LEU A 364 -15.10 27.36 9.88
CA LEU A 364 -14.72 26.31 8.92
C LEU A 364 -13.72 26.80 7.86
N LYS A 365 -13.76 28.09 7.50
CA LYS A 365 -12.85 28.68 6.51
C LYS A 365 -11.44 28.88 7.05
N HIS A 366 -11.26 28.89 8.38
CA HIS A 366 -9.92 28.86 8.99
C HIS A 366 -9.21 27.54 8.72
N ASP A 367 -9.95 26.42 8.79
CA ASP A 367 -9.41 25.10 8.48
C ASP A 367 -8.95 25.02 7.03
N ILE A 368 -9.67 25.63 6.09
CA ILE A 368 -9.29 25.67 4.67
C ILE A 368 -7.97 26.41 4.45
N TYR A 369 -7.78 27.55 5.12
CA TYR A 369 -6.52 28.29 5.06
C TYR A 369 -5.36 27.47 5.65
N SER A 370 -5.60 26.86 6.82
CA SER A 370 -4.62 26.06 7.53
C SER A 370 -4.25 24.78 6.76
N PHE A 371 -5.23 24.14 6.12
CA PHE A 371 -5.05 23.00 5.22
C PHE A 371 -4.03 23.31 4.13
N ALA A 372 -4.16 24.45 3.44
CA ALA A 372 -3.23 24.82 2.38
C ALA A 372 -1.80 25.08 2.88
N MET A 373 -1.64 25.58 4.11
CA MET A 373 -0.34 25.72 4.79
C MET A 373 0.30 24.35 5.09
N VAL A 374 -0.50 23.37 5.53
CA VAL A 374 -0.04 21.99 5.73
C VAL A 374 0.32 21.32 4.39
N VAL A 375 -0.47 21.53 3.34
CA VAL A 375 -0.16 21.05 1.98
C VAL A 375 1.20 21.57 1.52
N LEU A 376 1.48 22.86 1.69
CA LEU A 376 2.80 23.41 1.36
C LEU A 376 3.93 22.72 2.14
N SER A 377 3.69 22.37 3.41
CA SER A 377 4.65 21.67 4.25
C SER A 377 4.91 20.24 3.75
N ILE A 378 3.86 19.53 3.34
CA ILE A 378 3.94 18.18 2.74
C ILE A 378 4.77 18.21 1.43
N LEU A 379 4.54 19.22 0.60
CA LEU A 379 5.21 19.35 -0.70
C LEU A 379 6.69 19.75 -0.55
N THR A 380 6.97 20.75 0.28
CA THR A 380 8.32 21.31 0.41
C THR A 380 9.19 20.56 1.43
N GLY A 381 8.57 19.93 2.43
CA GLY A 381 9.26 19.41 3.62
C GLY A 381 9.65 20.49 4.64
N ASN A 382 9.31 21.75 4.38
CA ASN A 382 9.64 22.90 5.22
C ASN A 382 8.35 23.52 5.78
N LYS A 383 8.43 24.07 6.99
CA LYS A 383 7.31 24.82 7.57
C LYS A 383 7.00 26.08 6.73
N PRO A 384 5.73 26.53 6.66
CA PRO A 384 5.38 27.76 5.97
C PRO A 384 6.10 28.93 6.63
N PHE A 385 6.51 29.90 5.82
CA PHE A 385 7.25 31.07 6.28
C PHE A 385 8.56 30.74 7.01
N SER A 386 9.22 29.62 6.71
CA SER A 386 10.46 29.19 7.38
C SER A 386 11.59 30.22 7.37
N TYR A 387 11.56 31.18 6.44
CA TYR A 387 12.47 32.32 6.33
C TYR A 387 12.20 33.46 7.32
N PHE A 388 11.06 33.45 8.02
CA PHE A 388 10.80 34.37 9.12
C PHE A 388 11.17 33.74 10.47
N ASN A 389 12.01 34.47 11.22
CA ASN A 389 12.50 34.06 12.53
C ASN A 389 11.63 34.53 13.71
N SER A 390 10.63 35.39 13.45
CA SER A 390 9.73 35.95 14.47
C SER A 390 8.26 35.73 14.09
N GLY A 391 7.45 35.30 15.06
CA GLY A 391 6.01 35.16 14.91
C GLY A 391 5.33 36.48 14.53
N TYR A 392 5.81 37.62 15.05
CA TYR A 392 5.27 38.94 14.72
C TYR A 392 5.41 39.26 13.23
N SER A 393 6.56 38.94 12.62
CA SER A 393 6.79 39.16 11.18
C SER A 393 5.83 38.33 10.34
N ILE A 394 5.52 37.11 10.77
CA ILE A 394 4.56 36.22 10.10
C ILE A 394 3.15 36.80 10.21
N ILE A 395 2.72 37.22 11.40
CA ILE A 395 1.41 37.85 11.62
C ILE A 395 1.27 39.09 10.75
N SER A 396 2.30 39.96 10.73
CA SER A 396 2.30 41.18 9.91
C SER A 396 2.21 40.85 8.41
N ALA A 397 2.95 39.84 7.94
CA ALA A 397 2.93 39.39 6.55
C ALA A 397 1.56 38.82 6.15
N VAL A 398 0.98 37.95 6.98
CA VAL A 398 -0.34 37.36 6.73
C VAL A 398 -1.43 38.44 6.71
N LYS A 399 -1.40 39.39 7.65
CA LYS A 399 -2.34 40.53 7.70
C LYS A 399 -2.24 41.47 6.50
N SER A 400 -1.05 41.62 5.91
CA SER A 400 -0.84 42.45 4.72
C SER A 400 -1.13 41.72 3.40
N GLY A 401 -1.64 40.48 3.46
CA GLY A 401 -1.95 39.69 2.26
C GLY A 401 -0.76 38.93 1.69
N GLN A 402 0.42 38.97 2.33
CA GLN A 402 1.57 38.19 1.89
C GLN A 402 1.32 36.69 2.14
N ARG A 403 1.75 35.86 1.19
CA ARG A 403 1.68 34.40 1.24
C ARG A 403 3.06 33.78 0.99
N PRO A 404 3.29 32.51 1.36
CA PRO A 404 4.52 31.82 1.01
C PRO A 404 4.73 31.84 -0.52
N PRO A 405 5.96 32.07 -1.00
CA PRO A 405 6.23 32.08 -2.43
C PRO A 405 6.03 30.69 -3.02
N ARG A 406 5.65 30.63 -4.31
CA ARG A 406 5.58 29.37 -5.05
C ARG A 406 6.94 28.67 -5.00
N PRO A 407 7.01 27.42 -4.50
CA PRO A 407 8.25 26.65 -4.56
C PRO A 407 8.74 26.44 -6.00
N ASN A 408 10.03 26.11 -6.15
CA ASN A 408 10.63 25.87 -7.46
C ASN A 408 9.86 24.78 -8.24
N GLN A 409 9.71 24.96 -9.55
CA GLN A 409 9.07 24.05 -10.49
C GLN A 409 9.72 22.65 -10.50
N THR A 410 10.92 22.50 -9.94
CA THR A 410 11.51 21.18 -9.66
C THR A 410 10.63 20.30 -8.77
N LEU A 411 9.73 20.88 -7.94
CA LEU A 411 8.83 20.12 -7.04
C LEU A 411 7.58 19.53 -7.72
N VAL A 412 7.44 19.61 -9.05
CA VAL A 412 6.37 18.89 -9.77
C VAL A 412 6.43 17.37 -9.47
N HIS A 413 7.60 16.80 -9.09
CA HIS A 413 7.71 15.38 -8.64
C HIS A 413 6.94 15.07 -7.38
N ARG A 414 6.59 16.10 -6.65
CA ARG A 414 5.87 16.00 -5.39
C ARG A 414 4.39 16.34 -5.57
N ALA A 415 3.90 16.36 -6.82
CA ALA A 415 2.55 16.74 -7.23
C ALA A 415 2.25 18.25 -7.27
N LEU A 416 3.24 19.13 -7.07
CA LEU A 416 3.04 20.57 -7.18
C LEU A 416 3.02 21.02 -8.66
N ASP A 417 1.89 20.77 -9.34
CA ASP A 417 1.60 21.32 -10.68
C ASP A 417 0.84 22.67 -10.58
N ASP A 418 0.47 23.24 -11.73
CA ASP A 418 -0.27 24.52 -11.76
C ASP A 418 -1.67 24.40 -11.16
N LYS A 419 -2.32 23.25 -11.30
CA LYS A 419 -3.69 23.03 -10.81
C LYS A 419 -3.72 22.90 -9.30
N LEU A 420 -2.83 22.10 -8.71
CA LEU A 420 -2.71 22.01 -7.25
C LEU A 420 -2.27 23.35 -6.65
N TRP A 421 -1.38 24.08 -7.33
CA TRP A 421 -0.97 25.41 -6.87
C TRP A 421 -2.13 26.41 -6.87
N ASP A 422 -2.97 26.41 -7.89
CA ASP A 422 -4.18 27.24 -7.93
C ASP A 422 -5.12 26.95 -6.76
N ILE A 423 -5.36 25.67 -6.45
CA ILE A 423 -6.15 25.25 -5.27
C ILE A 423 -5.55 25.84 -3.99
N ILE A 424 -4.23 25.73 -3.80
CA ILE A 424 -3.53 26.27 -2.62
C ILE A 424 -3.72 27.79 -2.52
N VAL A 425 -3.58 28.52 -3.63
CA VAL A 425 -3.73 29.98 -3.66
C VAL A 425 -5.15 30.41 -3.32
N ARG A 426 -6.18 29.73 -3.85
CA ARG A 426 -7.59 30.01 -3.52
C ARG A 426 -7.91 29.76 -2.05
N CYS A 427 -7.36 28.69 -1.46
CA CYS A 427 -7.49 28.42 -0.03
C CYS A 427 -6.88 29.53 0.86
N TRP A 428 -5.91 30.28 0.33
CA TRP A 428 -5.25 31.38 1.02
C TRP A 428 -5.88 32.76 0.79
N SER A 429 -7.07 32.84 0.20
CA SER A 429 -7.78 34.11 0.03
C SER A 429 -7.87 34.90 1.34
N GLN A 430 -7.65 36.22 1.24
CA GLN A 430 -7.77 37.13 2.38
C GLN A 430 -9.21 37.18 2.88
N ASP A 431 -10.17 37.12 1.95
CA ASP A 431 -11.59 37.00 2.25
C ASP A 431 -11.93 35.52 2.54
N PRO A 432 -12.44 35.17 3.74
CA PRO A 432 -12.84 33.80 4.07
C PRO A 432 -13.92 33.23 3.14
N ASP A 433 -14.82 34.06 2.61
CA ASP A 433 -15.96 33.59 1.81
C ASP A 433 -15.52 33.15 0.40
N GLU A 434 -14.43 33.72 -0.11
CA GLU A 434 -13.80 33.35 -1.39
C GLU A 434 -13.02 32.02 -1.33
N ARG A 435 -12.75 31.49 -0.12
CA ARG A 435 -12.06 30.21 0.01
C ARG A 435 -13.01 29.07 -0.37
N PRO A 436 -12.59 28.04 -1.12
CA PRO A 436 -13.44 26.90 -1.43
C PRO A 436 -13.80 26.11 -0.16
N SER A 437 -14.88 25.33 -0.19
CA SER A 437 -15.20 24.35 0.85
C SER A 437 -14.29 23.12 0.77
N ALA A 438 -14.12 22.39 1.87
CA ALA A 438 -13.37 21.14 1.88
C ALA A 438 -13.92 20.12 0.88
N SER A 439 -15.24 20.05 0.70
CA SER A 439 -15.88 19.18 -0.29
C SER A 439 -15.58 19.58 -1.73
N GLN A 440 -15.53 20.88 -2.04
CA GLN A 440 -15.12 21.36 -3.37
C GLN A 440 -13.66 21.01 -3.65
N ILE A 441 -12.76 21.25 -2.68
CA ILE A 441 -11.34 20.90 -2.81
C ILE A 441 -11.18 19.39 -3.00
N LEU A 442 -11.90 18.57 -2.23
CA LEU A 442 -11.87 17.11 -2.36
C LEU A 442 -12.26 16.70 -3.78
N GLN A 443 -13.37 17.24 -4.30
CA GLN A 443 -13.82 16.94 -5.66
C GLN A 443 -12.76 17.32 -6.69
N GLU A 444 -12.19 18.53 -6.61
CA GLU A 444 -11.14 18.97 -7.52
C GLU A 444 -9.88 18.11 -7.44
N LEU A 445 -9.43 17.72 -6.23
CA LEU A 445 -8.28 16.85 -6.05
C LEU A 445 -8.54 15.42 -6.52
N GLU A 446 -9.75 14.90 -6.34
CA GLU A 446 -10.17 13.63 -6.91
C GLU A 446 -10.23 13.71 -8.44
N ASP A 447 -10.62 14.85 -9.00
CA ASP A 447 -10.58 15.09 -10.45
C ASP A 447 -9.15 15.29 -11.00
N LEU A 448 -8.19 15.74 -10.17
CA LEU A 448 -6.76 15.73 -10.51
C LEU A 448 -6.13 14.33 -10.45
N ARG A 449 -6.68 13.47 -9.58
CA ARG A 449 -6.27 12.06 -9.45
C ARG A 449 -6.90 11.19 -10.53
N ARG A 450 -8.18 11.42 -10.82
CA ARG A 450 -8.85 10.94 -12.02
C ARG A 450 -8.07 11.51 -13.18
N LEU A 451 -7.73 10.65 -14.14
CA LEU A 451 -7.02 11.06 -15.33
C LEU A 451 -7.96 12.00 -16.10
N PRO A 452 -7.75 13.33 -16.10
CA PRO A 452 -8.62 14.21 -16.86
C PRO A 452 -8.37 13.84 -18.33
N ASP A 453 -9.42 13.52 -19.07
CA ASP A 453 -9.44 13.13 -20.50
C ASP A 453 -9.28 11.64 -20.83
N LEU A 454 -9.40 10.76 -19.84
CA LEU A 454 -9.40 9.31 -20.04
C LEU A 454 -10.73 8.73 -19.54
N ASP A 455 -11.70 8.59 -20.45
CA ASP A 455 -12.94 7.83 -20.21
C ASP A 455 -12.61 6.33 -20.14
N VAL A 456 -11.92 5.94 -19.07
CA VAL A 456 -11.51 4.55 -18.83
C VAL A 456 -12.22 4.01 -17.61
N HIS A 457 -12.65 2.76 -17.75
CA HIS A 457 -13.47 2.11 -16.72
C HIS A 457 -12.64 1.97 -15.45
N ASP A 458 -13.16 2.50 -14.34
CA ASP A 458 -12.59 2.29 -13.02
C ASP A 458 -13.02 0.91 -12.50
N LEU A 459 -12.06 0.00 -12.43
CA LEU A 459 -12.27 -1.39 -12.02
C LEU A 459 -11.88 -1.63 -10.55
N THR A 460 -11.58 -0.58 -9.78
CA THR A 460 -11.09 -0.65 -8.40
C THR A 460 -11.94 -1.54 -7.49
N ASN A 461 -13.27 -1.39 -7.56
CA ASN A 461 -14.19 -2.09 -6.66
C ASN A 461 -14.65 -3.47 -7.17
N VAL A 462 -14.28 -3.83 -8.42
CA VAL A 462 -14.74 -5.06 -9.07
C VAL A 462 -13.63 -6.08 -9.29
N VAL A 463 -12.37 -5.65 -9.30
CA VAL A 463 -11.22 -6.53 -9.42
C VAL A 463 -10.96 -7.25 -8.10
N ARG A 464 -10.79 -8.58 -8.17
CA ARG A 464 -10.34 -9.43 -7.08
C ARG A 464 -9.00 -10.07 -7.43
N LEU A 465 -8.04 -10.10 -6.52
CA LEU A 465 -6.78 -10.79 -6.75
C LEU A 465 -6.97 -12.31 -6.60
N TYR A 466 -6.29 -13.10 -7.43
CA TYR A 466 -6.28 -14.57 -7.29
C TYR A 466 -5.47 -15.02 -6.07
N GLU A 467 -4.41 -14.28 -5.74
CA GLU A 467 -3.45 -14.58 -4.67
C GLU A 467 -3.17 -13.32 -3.84
N SER A 468 -2.31 -13.42 -2.82
CA SER A 468 -1.93 -12.25 -2.01
C SER A 468 -1.28 -11.16 -2.87
N VAL A 469 -1.38 -9.91 -2.42
CA VAL A 469 -0.78 -8.72 -3.06
C VAL A 469 0.74 -8.89 -3.34
N HIS A 470 1.41 -9.72 -2.55
CA HIS A 470 2.84 -9.99 -2.66
C HIS A 470 3.20 -11.03 -3.73
N SER A 471 2.23 -11.75 -4.28
CA SER A 471 2.47 -12.76 -5.32
C SER A 471 2.58 -12.10 -6.69
N ILE A 472 3.81 -11.94 -7.17
CA ILE A 472 4.12 -11.38 -8.48
C ILE A 472 4.14 -12.51 -9.50
N THR A 473 3.33 -12.40 -10.55
CA THR A 473 3.25 -13.42 -11.61
C THR A 473 4.36 -13.23 -12.65
N ALA A 474 4.71 -11.98 -12.97
CA ALA A 474 5.86 -11.64 -13.78
C ALA A 474 6.45 -10.29 -13.36
N SER A 475 7.77 -10.15 -13.39
CA SER A 475 8.48 -8.89 -13.08
C SER A 475 9.45 -8.55 -14.21
N GLY A 476 9.43 -7.30 -14.68
CA GLY A 476 10.29 -6.84 -15.77
C GLY A 476 10.61 -5.36 -15.70
N GLY A 477 11.33 -4.84 -16.72
CA GLY A 477 11.71 -3.42 -16.81
C GLY A 477 10.55 -2.43 -16.92
N PHE A 478 9.32 -2.94 -17.08
CA PHE A 478 8.09 -2.18 -17.35
C PHE A 478 7.07 -2.26 -16.22
N GLY A 479 7.42 -2.91 -15.10
CA GLY A 479 6.52 -3.08 -13.96
C GLY A 479 6.36 -4.53 -13.51
N ASP A 480 5.65 -4.71 -12.39
CA ASP A 480 5.23 -6.03 -11.91
C ASP A 480 3.81 -6.31 -12.43
N VAL A 481 3.60 -7.50 -12.98
CA VAL A 481 2.30 -7.99 -13.44
C VAL A 481 1.77 -9.03 -12.47
N ARG A 482 0.52 -8.85 -12.05
CA ARG A 482 -0.21 -9.76 -11.16
C ARG A 482 -1.47 -10.27 -11.85
N ARG A 483 -1.96 -11.43 -11.40
CA ARG A 483 -3.20 -12.01 -11.89
C ARG A 483 -4.37 -11.70 -10.96
N GLY A 484 -5.48 -11.28 -11.55
CA GLY A 484 -6.75 -11.05 -10.85
C GLY A 484 -7.94 -11.56 -11.65
N PHE A 485 -9.13 -11.22 -11.19
CA PHE A 485 -10.40 -11.65 -11.75
C PHE A 485 -11.42 -10.52 -11.69
N VAL A 486 -12.18 -10.33 -12.77
CA VAL A 486 -13.35 -9.44 -12.83
C VAL A 486 -14.53 -10.27 -13.31
N LEU A 487 -15.68 -10.19 -12.65
CA LEU A 487 -16.83 -11.07 -12.94
C LEU A 487 -17.25 -11.06 -14.41
N ASP A 488 -17.29 -9.88 -15.04
CA ASP A 488 -17.76 -9.73 -16.43
C ASP A 488 -16.69 -10.04 -17.48
N TYR A 489 -15.40 -10.01 -17.12
CA TYR A 489 -14.28 -10.19 -18.04
C TYR A 489 -13.49 -11.48 -17.82
N GLY A 490 -13.70 -12.17 -16.70
CA GLY A 490 -12.93 -13.33 -16.30
C GLY A 490 -11.53 -12.99 -15.76
N PRO A 491 -10.52 -13.85 -16.00
CA PRO A 491 -9.15 -13.61 -15.57
C PRO A 491 -8.54 -12.34 -16.20
N VAL A 492 -7.94 -11.48 -15.39
CA VAL A 492 -7.30 -10.22 -15.81
C VAL A 492 -5.84 -10.13 -15.35
N ALA A 493 -5.05 -9.35 -16.08
CA ALA A 493 -3.69 -8.95 -15.73
C ALA A 493 -3.71 -7.53 -15.13
N LEU A 494 -3.05 -7.36 -14.00
CA LEU A 494 -2.83 -6.07 -13.34
C LEU A 494 -1.35 -5.69 -13.50
N LYS A 495 -1.06 -4.72 -14.35
CA LYS A 495 0.29 -4.15 -14.50
C LYS A 495 0.44 -2.98 -13.55
N THR A 496 1.29 -3.14 -12.54
CA THR A 496 1.72 -2.08 -11.63
C THR A 496 3.02 -1.47 -12.12
N LEU A 497 3.14 -0.15 -12.08
CA LEU A 497 4.46 0.47 -12.24
C LEU A 497 5.25 0.29 -10.95
N VAL A 498 6.39 -0.38 -11.04
CA VAL A 498 7.29 -0.51 -9.90
C VAL A 498 7.96 0.83 -9.67
N VAL A 499 7.52 1.56 -8.64
CA VAL A 499 8.20 2.78 -8.19
C VAL A 499 9.50 2.39 -7.48
N LYS A 500 10.56 2.14 -8.25
CA LYS A 500 11.93 2.01 -7.70
C LYS A 500 12.49 3.40 -7.43
N GLY A 501 11.92 4.09 -6.44
CA GLY A 501 12.53 5.28 -5.84
C GLY A 501 12.62 6.55 -6.71
N GLN A 502 12.03 6.62 -7.92
CA GLN A 502 11.97 7.86 -8.71
C GLN A 502 10.55 8.19 -9.20
N ALA A 503 9.79 8.89 -8.35
CA ALA A 503 8.34 9.04 -8.48
C ALA A 503 7.78 9.95 -9.60
N GLN A 504 8.56 10.42 -10.60
CA GLN A 504 8.03 11.43 -11.56
C GLN A 504 8.05 11.07 -13.06
N PRO A 505 9.11 10.50 -13.64
CA PRO A 505 9.08 10.07 -15.04
C PRO A 505 8.04 8.97 -15.27
N GLU A 506 7.82 8.15 -14.26
CA GLU A 506 6.99 6.94 -14.31
C GLU A 506 5.49 7.25 -14.30
N LEU A 507 5.03 8.25 -13.54
CA LEU A 507 3.62 8.69 -13.56
C LEU A 507 3.22 9.32 -14.89
N ARG A 508 4.09 10.14 -15.52
CA ARG A 508 3.80 10.67 -16.87
C ARG A 508 3.74 9.55 -17.92
N ARG A 509 4.64 8.58 -17.83
CA ARG A 509 4.63 7.38 -18.69
C ARG A 509 3.37 6.54 -18.46
N PHE A 510 2.95 6.34 -17.21
CA PHE A 510 1.69 5.69 -16.85
C PHE A 510 0.49 6.33 -17.54
N ARG A 511 0.36 7.66 -17.38
CA ARG A 511 -0.76 8.43 -17.92
C ARG A 511 -0.79 8.30 -19.43
N ARG A 512 0.36 8.49 -20.08
CA ARG A 512 0.49 8.37 -21.53
C ARG A 512 0.16 6.97 -22.03
N GLU A 513 0.67 5.93 -21.36
CA GLU A 513 0.39 4.54 -21.71
C GLU A 513 -1.11 4.27 -21.63
N ALA A 514 -1.78 4.66 -20.55
CA ALA A 514 -3.23 4.55 -20.42
C ALA A 514 -3.97 5.33 -21.52
N THR A 515 -3.58 6.59 -21.79
CA THR A 515 -4.23 7.48 -22.79
C THR A 515 -4.15 6.93 -24.20
N ILE A 516 -2.99 6.41 -24.58
CA ILE A 516 -2.80 5.80 -25.89
C ILE A 516 -3.59 4.51 -25.93
N TRP A 517 -3.36 3.61 -24.97
CA TRP A 517 -3.93 2.27 -24.99
C TRP A 517 -5.46 2.26 -24.95
N SER A 518 -6.10 3.17 -24.21
CA SER A 518 -7.56 3.26 -24.15
C SER A 518 -8.23 3.61 -25.48
N LYS A 519 -7.49 4.21 -26.42
CA LYS A 519 -7.99 4.60 -27.75
C LYS A 519 -7.77 3.52 -28.80
N LEU A 520 -7.02 2.46 -28.47
CA LEU A 520 -6.65 1.41 -29.41
C LEU A 520 -7.65 0.26 -29.35
N GLN A 521 -8.27 -0.04 -30.48
CA GLN A 521 -9.18 -1.17 -30.64
C GLN A 521 -8.92 -1.86 -31.98
N HIS A 522 -8.26 -3.02 -31.90
CA HIS A 522 -7.92 -3.82 -33.08
C HIS A 522 -7.67 -5.29 -32.69
N PRO A 523 -8.01 -6.28 -33.53
CA PRO A 523 -7.84 -7.71 -33.21
C PRO A 523 -6.41 -8.14 -32.87
N ASN A 524 -5.39 -7.40 -33.34
CA ASN A 524 -3.98 -7.67 -33.04
C ASN A 524 -3.36 -6.69 -32.02
N ILE A 525 -4.20 -6.00 -31.23
CA ILE A 525 -3.79 -5.14 -30.11
C ILE A 525 -4.44 -5.70 -28.83
N LEU A 526 -3.67 -5.84 -27.75
CA LEU A 526 -4.21 -6.31 -26.48
C LEU A 526 -5.31 -5.34 -26.00
N PRO A 527 -6.52 -5.80 -25.62
CA PRO A 527 -7.56 -4.91 -25.12
C PRO A 527 -7.17 -4.23 -23.80
N PHE A 528 -7.47 -2.95 -23.69
CA PHE A 528 -7.42 -2.22 -22.42
C PHE A 528 -8.79 -2.28 -21.75
N LEU A 529 -8.84 -2.78 -20.51
CA LEU A 529 -10.11 -2.88 -19.76
C LEU A 529 -10.34 -1.67 -18.87
N GLY A 530 -9.28 -1.05 -18.34
CA GLY A 530 -9.41 0.06 -17.42
C GLY A 530 -8.27 0.19 -16.43
N VAL A 531 -8.52 0.94 -15.37
CA VAL A 531 -7.57 1.16 -14.26
C VAL A 531 -8.13 0.62 -12.96
N ALA A 532 -7.27 0.24 -12.02
CA ALA A 532 -7.71 -0.19 -10.69
C ALA A 532 -6.74 0.24 -9.57
N ASP A 533 -7.27 0.83 -8.51
CA ASP A 533 -6.56 1.21 -7.29
C ASP A 533 -6.71 0.12 -6.21
N ILE A 534 -5.94 -0.95 -6.33
CA ILE A 534 -5.99 -2.06 -5.36
C ILE A 534 -5.25 -1.69 -4.08
N MET A 535 -5.89 -1.87 -2.93
CA MET A 535 -5.29 -1.60 -1.63
C MET A 535 -3.96 -2.37 -1.45
N GLY A 536 -2.89 -1.64 -1.15
CA GLY A 536 -1.53 -2.20 -1.05
C GLY A 536 -0.73 -2.23 -2.36
N LEU A 537 -1.31 -1.80 -3.48
CA LEU A 537 -0.63 -1.61 -4.77
C LEU A 537 -0.71 -0.15 -5.23
N SER A 538 0.21 0.22 -6.11
CA SER A 538 0.05 1.42 -6.96
C SER A 538 -1.07 1.18 -7.99
N THR A 539 -1.61 2.27 -8.57
CA THR A 539 -2.63 2.19 -9.62
C THR A 539 -2.19 1.23 -10.73
N CYS A 540 -3.09 0.30 -11.07
CA CYS A 540 -2.84 -0.76 -12.02
C CYS A 540 -3.47 -0.42 -13.38
N LEU A 541 -2.79 -0.77 -14.48
CA LEU A 541 -3.40 -0.92 -15.80
C LEU A 541 -3.98 -2.35 -15.90
N VAL A 542 -5.24 -2.46 -16.34
CA VAL A 542 -5.97 -3.72 -16.37
C VAL A 542 -6.23 -4.16 -17.81
N SER A 543 -5.90 -5.41 -18.12
CA SER A 543 -6.16 -6.06 -19.42
C SER A 543 -6.58 -7.52 -19.24
N PRO A 544 -7.13 -8.20 -20.25
CA PRO A 544 -7.44 -9.62 -20.15
C PRO A 544 -6.16 -10.45 -19.94
N TRP A 545 -6.21 -11.44 -19.06
CA TRP A 545 -5.10 -12.36 -18.87
C TRP A 545 -5.00 -13.33 -20.06
N LYS A 546 -3.82 -13.42 -20.70
CA LYS A 546 -3.55 -14.33 -21.82
C LYS A 546 -2.73 -15.54 -21.37
N GLN A 547 -3.33 -16.72 -21.43
CA GLN A 547 -2.72 -17.95 -20.90
C GLN A 547 -1.52 -18.43 -21.72
N ASN A 548 -1.52 -18.14 -23.02
CA ASN A 548 -0.44 -18.53 -23.93
C ASN A 548 0.83 -17.68 -23.75
N GLY A 549 0.80 -16.65 -22.90
CA GLY A 549 1.97 -15.84 -22.57
C GLY A 549 2.49 -15.01 -23.75
N ASN A 550 3.79 -14.71 -23.74
CA ASN A 550 4.43 -13.98 -24.83
C ASN A 550 4.79 -14.89 -26.01
N CYS A 551 4.90 -14.28 -27.19
CA CYS A 551 5.13 -14.95 -28.47
C CYS A 551 6.39 -15.81 -28.47
N THR A 552 7.48 -15.34 -27.85
CA THR A 552 8.76 -16.06 -27.87
C THR A 552 8.71 -17.35 -27.06
N GLU A 553 8.11 -17.32 -25.87
CA GLU A 553 7.92 -18.48 -25.01
C GLU A 553 6.92 -19.45 -25.63
N TYR A 554 5.81 -18.92 -26.17
CA TYR A 554 4.80 -19.72 -26.83
C TYR A 554 5.37 -20.55 -27.99
N LEU A 555 6.10 -19.91 -28.91
CA LEU A 555 6.66 -20.57 -30.08
C LEU A 555 7.74 -21.60 -29.73
N LYS A 556 8.54 -21.34 -28.68
CA LYS A 556 9.53 -22.32 -28.16
C LYS A 556 8.87 -23.60 -27.66
N VAL A 557 7.69 -23.50 -27.04
CA VAL A 557 6.99 -24.65 -26.47
C VAL A 557 6.15 -25.39 -27.51
N ARG A 558 5.41 -24.67 -28.36
CA ARG A 558 4.47 -25.27 -29.32
C ARG A 558 5.13 -25.79 -30.60
N GLY A 559 6.27 -25.22 -31.01
CA GLY A 559 7.00 -25.67 -32.20
C GLY A 559 6.17 -25.60 -33.49
N LEU A 560 5.51 -24.46 -33.75
CA LEU A 560 4.70 -24.27 -34.95
C LEU A 560 5.55 -24.42 -36.23
N ALA A 561 5.02 -25.15 -37.22
CA ALA A 561 5.73 -25.35 -38.49
C ALA A 561 5.79 -24.08 -39.36
N ASN A 562 4.87 -23.15 -39.17
CA ASN A 562 4.81 -21.90 -39.94
C ASN A 562 4.54 -20.72 -39.01
N HIS A 563 5.49 -19.79 -38.93
CA HIS A 563 5.39 -18.61 -38.07
C HIS A 563 4.80 -17.38 -38.78
N ILE A 564 4.54 -17.45 -40.08
CA ILE A 564 4.03 -16.33 -40.89
C ILE A 564 2.69 -15.77 -40.39
N PRO A 565 1.70 -16.57 -39.95
CA PRO A 565 0.44 -16.02 -39.45
C PRO A 565 0.62 -15.08 -38.25
N ILE A 566 1.56 -15.41 -37.35
CA ILE A 566 1.92 -14.58 -36.19
C ILE A 566 2.60 -13.28 -36.66
N ILE A 567 3.55 -13.37 -37.58
CA ILE A 567 4.22 -12.18 -38.13
C ILE A 567 3.21 -11.27 -38.84
N ALA A 568 2.28 -11.84 -39.61
CA ALA A 568 1.23 -11.10 -40.30
C ALA A 568 0.31 -10.35 -39.32
N GLY A 569 -0.05 -10.98 -38.21
CA GLY A 569 -0.86 -10.33 -37.17
C GLY A 569 -0.11 -9.19 -36.48
N ILE A 570 1.19 -9.35 -36.19
CA ILE A 570 2.05 -8.27 -35.69
C ILE A 570 2.07 -7.10 -36.68
N CYS A 571 2.27 -7.36 -37.98
CA CYS A 571 2.22 -6.35 -39.03
C CYS A 571 0.86 -5.64 -39.10
N ARG A 572 -0.26 -6.36 -39.01
CA ARG A 572 -1.61 -5.77 -38.97
C ARG A 572 -1.81 -4.86 -37.77
N GLY A 573 -1.33 -5.27 -36.59
CA GLY A 573 -1.32 -4.42 -35.40
C GLY A 573 -0.52 -3.13 -35.63
N LEU A 574 0.66 -3.24 -36.23
CA LEU A 574 1.52 -2.08 -36.49
C LEU A 574 0.94 -1.13 -37.56
N VAL A 575 0.34 -1.68 -38.62
CA VAL A 575 -0.42 -0.91 -39.63
C VAL A 575 -1.53 -0.11 -38.96
N TYR A 576 -2.27 -0.72 -38.02
CA TYR A 576 -3.32 -0.04 -37.28
C TYR A 576 -2.78 1.12 -36.42
N LEU A 577 -1.67 0.91 -35.71
CA LEU A 577 -1.03 1.96 -34.89
C LEU A 577 -0.53 3.14 -35.74
N HIS A 578 0.19 2.85 -36.82
CA HIS A 578 0.73 3.87 -37.72
C HIS A 578 -0.36 4.59 -38.52
N GLY A 579 -1.51 3.95 -38.71
CA GLY A 579 -2.68 4.52 -39.37
C GLY A 579 -3.58 5.38 -38.48
N GLN A 580 -3.28 5.49 -37.18
CA GLN A 580 -3.99 6.44 -36.31
C GLN A 580 -3.75 7.88 -36.76
N ASN A 581 -4.65 8.80 -36.40
CA ASN A 581 -4.48 10.22 -36.67
C ASN A 581 -4.57 11.04 -35.37
N PRO A 582 -3.44 11.55 -34.86
CA PRO A 582 -2.06 11.37 -35.34
C PRO A 582 -1.52 9.93 -35.20
N PRO A 583 -0.48 9.53 -35.98
CA PRO A 583 0.11 8.19 -35.90
C PRO A 583 0.64 7.85 -34.50
N VAL A 584 0.45 6.61 -34.08
CA VAL A 584 0.97 6.08 -32.82
C VAL A 584 2.19 5.22 -33.11
N ILE A 585 3.33 5.57 -32.53
CA ILE A 585 4.59 4.80 -32.64
C ILE A 585 4.70 3.91 -31.39
N HIS A 586 5.01 2.63 -31.55
CA HIS A 586 5.10 1.67 -30.45
C HIS A 586 6.35 1.92 -29.58
N GLY A 587 7.52 2.07 -30.20
CA GLY A 587 8.77 2.49 -29.54
C GLY A 587 9.53 1.39 -28.77
N ASP A 588 8.88 0.28 -28.39
CA ASP A 588 9.55 -0.92 -27.80
C ASP A 588 9.03 -2.24 -28.40
N LEU A 589 8.98 -2.35 -29.72
CA LEU A 589 8.48 -3.58 -30.37
C LEU A 589 9.51 -4.71 -30.24
N ARG A 590 9.16 -5.77 -29.50
CA ARG A 590 9.97 -6.99 -29.29
C ARG A 590 9.07 -8.18 -28.99
N GLY A 591 9.53 -9.42 -29.18
CA GLY A 591 8.70 -10.62 -28.99
C GLY A 591 8.13 -10.78 -27.59
N ALA A 592 8.82 -10.27 -26.56
CA ALA A 592 8.32 -10.22 -25.18
C ALA A 592 7.10 -9.29 -24.97
N ASN A 593 6.90 -8.32 -25.88
CA ASN A 593 5.80 -7.37 -25.87
C ASN A 593 4.70 -7.75 -26.90
N VAL A 594 4.69 -9.01 -27.36
CA VAL A 594 3.62 -9.60 -28.16
C VAL A 594 3.04 -10.77 -27.39
N LEU A 595 1.81 -10.66 -26.92
CA LEU A 595 1.10 -11.78 -26.27
C LEU A 595 0.39 -12.63 -27.32
N ILE A 596 0.20 -13.91 -27.02
CA ILE A 596 -0.62 -14.80 -27.84
C ILE A 596 -2.00 -14.93 -27.20
N GLY A 597 -3.02 -14.58 -27.97
CA GLY A 597 -4.42 -14.73 -27.60
C GLY A 597 -4.83 -16.19 -27.44
N ASP A 598 -5.98 -16.42 -26.82
CA ASP A 598 -6.53 -17.77 -26.64
C ASP A 598 -7.00 -18.38 -27.99
N ASP A 599 -7.21 -17.53 -28.98
CA ASP A 599 -7.46 -17.82 -30.40
C ASP A 599 -6.17 -17.94 -31.24
N GLU A 600 -5.02 -18.02 -30.57
CA GLU A 600 -3.68 -18.09 -31.16
C GLU A 600 -3.30 -16.87 -32.03
N GLN A 601 -4.02 -15.74 -31.89
CA GLN A 601 -3.67 -14.49 -32.57
C GLN A 601 -2.63 -13.67 -31.78
N PRO A 602 -1.68 -12.99 -32.45
CA PRO A 602 -0.74 -12.11 -31.78
C PRO A 602 -1.42 -10.80 -31.37
N LEU A 603 -1.09 -10.32 -30.17
CA LEU A 603 -1.61 -9.12 -29.56
C LEU A 603 -0.43 -8.25 -29.13
N LEU A 604 -0.25 -7.08 -29.76
CA LEU A 604 0.75 -6.12 -29.30
C LEU A 604 0.32 -5.53 -27.95
N CYS A 605 1.28 -5.41 -27.03
CA CYS A 605 1.06 -4.83 -25.71
C CYS A 605 2.28 -3.98 -25.28
N ASP A 606 2.15 -3.32 -24.13
CA ASP A 606 3.21 -2.49 -23.53
C ASP A 606 3.51 -1.19 -24.30
N PHE A 607 2.59 -0.23 -24.16
CA PHE A 607 2.68 1.09 -24.79
C PHE A 607 3.45 2.11 -23.93
N GLY A 608 4.27 1.66 -22.97
CA GLY A 608 4.98 2.54 -22.04
C GLY A 608 5.96 3.51 -22.71
N LEU A 609 6.53 3.11 -23.86
CA LEU A 609 7.37 3.97 -24.71
C LEU A 609 6.64 4.53 -25.93
N ALA A 610 5.33 4.27 -26.09
CA ALA A 610 4.59 4.74 -27.23
C ALA A 610 4.46 6.27 -27.22
N VAL A 611 4.49 6.88 -28.41
CA VAL A 611 4.43 8.33 -28.59
C VAL A 611 3.50 8.68 -29.74
N ILE A 612 2.77 9.78 -29.56
CA ILE A 612 1.98 10.43 -30.60
C ILE A 612 2.86 11.45 -31.33
N VAL A 613 2.86 11.45 -32.66
CA VAL A 613 3.75 12.29 -33.48
C VAL A 613 3.63 13.80 -33.16
N GLU A 614 2.46 14.31 -32.79
CA GLU A 614 2.27 15.73 -32.42
C GLU A 614 2.98 16.12 -31.11
N ASP A 615 3.10 15.20 -30.14
CA ASP A 615 3.77 15.45 -28.86
C ASP A 615 5.29 15.59 -29.02
N LEU A 616 5.85 15.12 -30.13
CA LEU A 616 7.28 15.19 -30.44
C LEU A 616 7.77 16.62 -30.65
N ALA A 617 6.91 17.52 -31.12
CA ALA A 617 7.26 18.92 -31.38
C ALA A 617 7.45 19.76 -30.10
N ASN A 618 6.87 19.31 -28.97
CA ASN A 618 6.85 20.06 -27.70
C ASN A 618 7.73 19.43 -26.60
N MET A 619 8.45 18.33 -26.88
CA MET A 619 9.27 17.65 -25.88
C MET A 619 10.75 18.04 -25.90
N PRO A 620 11.38 18.29 -24.73
CA PRO A 620 12.83 18.38 -24.65
C PRO A 620 13.45 17.00 -24.94
N ILE A 621 14.31 17.01 -25.96
CA ILE A 621 15.00 15.90 -26.65
C ILE A 621 15.65 14.88 -25.69
N SER A 622 15.94 15.26 -24.44
CA SER A 622 16.67 14.44 -23.46
C SER A 622 15.81 13.61 -22.49
N SER A 623 14.49 13.83 -22.39
CA SER A 623 13.73 13.36 -21.21
C SER A 623 12.92 12.06 -21.39
N ALA A 624 12.52 11.70 -22.62
CA ALA A 624 11.61 10.57 -22.84
C ALA A 624 12.32 9.23 -23.10
N LEU A 625 13.52 9.26 -23.71
CA LEU A 625 14.11 8.10 -24.41
C LEU A 625 15.58 7.81 -24.08
N GLN A 626 16.28 8.66 -23.30
CA GLN A 626 17.66 8.35 -22.89
C GLN A 626 17.67 7.15 -21.93
N GLY A 627 18.08 5.98 -22.44
CA GLY A 627 18.30 4.75 -21.67
C GLY A 627 17.10 3.83 -21.49
N SER A 628 15.98 4.07 -22.19
CA SER A 628 14.80 3.19 -22.15
C SER A 628 14.50 2.59 -23.52
N GLY A 629 14.65 1.26 -23.63
CA GLY A 629 14.54 0.48 -24.86
C GLY A 629 15.65 -0.57 -24.92
N ASN A 630 15.42 -1.72 -25.56
CA ASN A 630 16.46 -2.75 -25.67
C ASN A 630 17.33 -2.54 -26.92
N PRO A 631 18.65 -2.30 -26.81
CA PRO A 631 19.51 -1.97 -27.95
C PRO A 631 19.58 -3.02 -29.07
N ARG A 632 19.12 -4.25 -28.82
CA ARG A 632 19.08 -5.33 -29.82
C ARG A 632 17.91 -5.19 -30.82
N TRP A 633 16.84 -4.48 -30.45
CA TRP A 633 15.70 -4.21 -31.32
C TRP A 633 15.64 -2.75 -31.77
N MET A 634 16.36 -1.84 -31.10
CA MET A 634 16.39 -0.42 -31.44
C MET A 634 17.07 -0.14 -32.79
N ALA A 635 16.52 0.84 -33.51
CA ALA A 635 17.07 1.35 -34.76
C ALA A 635 18.34 2.18 -34.51
N PRO A 636 19.32 2.19 -35.44
CA PRO A 636 20.63 2.81 -35.24
C PRO A 636 20.57 4.31 -34.98
N GLU A 637 19.64 5.03 -35.60
CA GLU A 637 19.42 6.46 -35.41
C GLU A 637 19.02 6.82 -33.96
N LEU A 638 18.34 5.90 -33.25
CA LEU A 638 17.92 6.07 -31.86
C LEU A 638 19.05 5.79 -30.86
N LEU A 639 20.10 5.08 -31.27
CA LEU A 639 21.24 4.74 -30.42
C LEU A 639 22.24 5.89 -30.28
N ILE A 640 22.28 6.79 -31.27
CA ILE A 640 23.23 7.92 -31.37
C ILE A 640 22.60 9.21 -30.79
N GLY A 641 21.27 9.23 -30.61
CA GLY A 641 20.54 10.33 -30.00
C GLY A 641 20.27 11.52 -30.94
N GLU A 642 20.45 11.32 -32.25
CA GLU A 642 20.26 12.37 -33.27
C GLU A 642 18.80 12.47 -33.75
N GLU A 643 18.03 11.39 -33.66
CA GLU A 643 16.63 11.34 -34.12
C GLU A 643 15.66 10.82 -33.04
N ILE A 644 14.38 11.13 -33.22
CA ILE A 644 13.29 10.71 -32.34
C ILE A 644 12.62 9.44 -32.90
N VAL A 645 11.94 8.67 -32.04
CA VAL A 645 11.14 7.51 -32.46
C VAL A 645 10.20 7.89 -33.60
N SER A 646 10.06 6.98 -34.56
CA SER A 646 9.28 7.15 -35.79
C SER A 646 8.60 5.83 -36.21
N PRO A 647 7.59 5.86 -37.10
CA PRO A 647 7.05 4.64 -37.69
C PRO A 647 8.14 3.76 -38.32
N GLN A 648 9.16 4.37 -38.92
CA GLN A 648 10.30 3.68 -39.53
C GLN A 648 11.21 3.00 -38.50
N SER A 649 11.29 3.53 -37.28
CA SER A 649 12.02 2.88 -36.18
C SER A 649 11.27 1.64 -35.63
N ASP A 650 9.93 1.64 -35.66
CA ASP A 650 9.15 0.43 -35.38
C ASP A 650 9.33 -0.63 -36.47
N VAL A 651 9.43 -0.22 -37.75
CA VAL A 651 9.67 -1.16 -38.86
C VAL A 651 11.04 -1.83 -38.74
N TRP A 652 12.06 -1.10 -38.28
CA TRP A 652 13.34 -1.72 -37.94
C TRP A 652 13.16 -2.79 -36.85
N SER A 653 12.46 -2.42 -35.78
CA SER A 653 12.16 -3.31 -34.65
C SER A 653 11.35 -4.54 -35.09
N LEU A 654 10.43 -4.37 -36.04
CA LEU A 654 9.66 -5.45 -36.67
C LEU A 654 10.59 -6.46 -37.36
N GLY A 655 11.60 -6.01 -38.11
CA GLY A 655 12.60 -6.92 -38.70
C GLY A 655 13.35 -7.73 -37.64
N MET A 656 13.70 -7.10 -36.51
CA MET A 656 14.33 -7.79 -35.37
C MET A 656 13.39 -8.79 -34.69
N VAL A 657 12.09 -8.48 -34.59
CA VAL A 657 11.06 -9.42 -34.10
C VAL A 657 10.86 -10.59 -35.05
N MET A 658 10.86 -10.37 -36.37
CA MET A 658 10.81 -11.45 -37.35
C MET A 658 12.01 -12.40 -37.17
N LEU A 659 13.22 -11.85 -37.01
CA LEU A 659 14.41 -12.64 -36.73
C LEU A 659 14.23 -13.46 -35.45
N GLU A 660 13.82 -12.82 -34.35
CA GLU A 660 13.58 -13.47 -33.06
C GLU A 660 12.57 -14.62 -33.17
N ILE A 661 11.50 -14.44 -33.94
CA ILE A 661 10.47 -15.46 -34.19
C ILE A 661 11.03 -16.64 -35.00
N PHE A 662 11.85 -16.40 -36.02
CA PHE A 662 12.40 -17.49 -36.83
C PHE A 662 13.54 -18.25 -36.15
N THR A 663 14.39 -17.55 -35.40
CA THR A 663 15.50 -18.18 -34.67
C THR A 663 15.04 -18.79 -33.36
N LEU A 664 13.95 -18.28 -32.77
CA LEU A 664 13.55 -18.51 -31.38
C LEU A 664 14.64 -18.06 -30.39
N ASP A 665 15.44 -17.06 -30.77
CA ASP A 665 16.52 -16.53 -29.96
C ASP A 665 16.65 -15.01 -30.16
N ILE A 666 17.26 -14.33 -29.20
CA ILE A 666 17.41 -12.88 -29.23
C ILE A 666 18.25 -12.42 -30.45
N PRO A 667 17.96 -11.27 -31.07
CA PRO A 667 18.79 -10.70 -32.12
C PRO A 667 20.23 -10.47 -31.62
N PHE A 668 21.20 -10.77 -32.48
CA PHE A 668 22.63 -10.74 -32.16
C PHE A 668 23.04 -11.62 -30.97
N CYS A 669 22.44 -12.81 -30.82
CA CYS A 669 22.72 -13.73 -29.71
C CYS A 669 24.22 -14.05 -29.52
N ASP A 670 25.01 -14.02 -30.60
CA ASP A 670 26.47 -14.23 -30.57
C ASP A 670 27.26 -13.08 -29.90
N LEU A 671 26.66 -11.90 -29.78
CA LEU A 671 27.30 -10.72 -29.18
C LEU A 671 27.06 -10.67 -27.68
N LYS A 672 28.15 -10.51 -26.92
CA LYS A 672 28.19 -10.67 -25.44
C LYS A 672 27.53 -9.52 -24.67
N GLY A 673 27.27 -8.38 -25.30
CA GLY A 673 26.63 -7.24 -24.61
C GLY A 673 26.23 -6.09 -25.52
N TYR A 674 25.38 -5.20 -25.00
CA TYR A 674 24.83 -4.07 -25.74
C TYR A 674 25.88 -3.16 -26.43
N PRO A 675 27.06 -2.86 -25.83
CA PRO A 675 28.06 -2.06 -26.54
C PRO A 675 28.54 -2.68 -27.86
N GLN A 676 28.67 -4.01 -27.92
CA GLN A 676 29.06 -4.71 -29.15
C GLN A 676 27.96 -4.64 -30.22
N VAL A 677 26.70 -4.74 -29.79
CA VAL A 677 25.53 -4.59 -30.68
C VAL A 677 25.50 -3.17 -31.24
N ILE A 678 25.63 -2.15 -30.38
CA ILE A 678 25.63 -0.73 -30.78
C ILE A 678 26.77 -0.45 -31.78
N LEU A 679 27.99 -0.91 -31.49
CA LEU A 679 29.13 -0.74 -32.40
C LEU A 679 28.94 -1.45 -33.73
N THR A 680 28.35 -2.66 -33.71
CA THR A 680 28.05 -3.42 -34.94
C THR A 680 27.03 -2.68 -35.80
N LEU A 681 25.95 -2.19 -35.20
CA LEU A 681 24.91 -1.44 -35.89
C LEU A 681 25.43 -0.10 -36.43
N HIS A 682 26.26 0.61 -35.67
CA HIS A 682 26.93 1.84 -36.12
C HIS A 682 27.88 1.57 -37.29
N GLY A 683 28.57 0.42 -37.30
CA GLY A 683 29.38 -0.05 -38.42
C GLY A 683 28.58 -0.61 -39.61
N GLN A 684 27.27 -0.37 -39.66
CA GLN A 684 26.32 -0.91 -40.66
C GLN A 684 26.24 -2.45 -40.70
N GLY A 685 26.72 -3.13 -39.67
CA GLY A 685 26.53 -4.57 -39.52
C GLY A 685 25.06 -4.94 -39.36
N ARG A 686 24.69 -6.13 -39.85
CA ARG A 686 23.33 -6.71 -39.78
C ARG A 686 23.39 -8.14 -39.28
N PRO A 687 22.28 -8.67 -38.73
CA PRO A 687 22.21 -10.08 -38.37
C PRO A 687 22.55 -10.99 -39.56
N THR A 688 23.25 -12.08 -39.27
CA THR A 688 23.52 -13.11 -40.27
C THR A 688 22.24 -13.88 -40.58
N ARG A 689 22.13 -14.35 -41.83
CA ARG A 689 20.99 -15.16 -42.24
C ARG A 689 20.95 -16.47 -41.44
N PRO A 690 19.85 -16.77 -40.72
CA PRO A 690 19.71 -18.03 -40.00
C PRO A 690 19.76 -19.26 -40.92
N GLY A 691 20.17 -20.40 -40.34
CA GLY A 691 20.29 -21.68 -41.05
C GLY A 691 18.97 -22.42 -41.26
N ILE A 692 19.06 -23.71 -41.60
CA ILE A 692 17.94 -24.57 -42.03
C ILE A 692 16.75 -24.60 -41.05
N GLU A 693 17.00 -24.52 -39.74
CA GLU A 693 15.96 -24.52 -38.71
C GLU A 693 14.98 -23.35 -38.86
N ALA A 694 15.47 -22.17 -39.28
CA ALA A 694 14.62 -21.02 -39.53
C ALA A 694 13.82 -21.18 -40.83
N SER A 695 14.44 -21.77 -41.86
CA SER A 695 13.75 -22.08 -43.12
C SER A 695 12.62 -23.08 -42.91
N ASN A 696 12.82 -24.09 -42.04
CA ASN A 696 11.77 -25.03 -41.65
C ASN A 696 10.57 -24.37 -40.95
N ARG A 697 10.75 -23.17 -40.38
CA ARG A 697 9.69 -22.37 -39.73
C ARG A 697 9.04 -21.35 -40.68
N GLY A 698 9.43 -21.36 -41.96
CA GLY A 698 8.90 -20.50 -43.01
C GLY A 698 9.80 -19.32 -43.40
N LEU A 699 11.08 -19.27 -43.00
CA LEU A 699 12.00 -18.22 -43.46
C LEU A 699 12.46 -18.49 -44.91
N THR A 700 11.77 -17.88 -45.86
CA THR A 700 12.10 -17.93 -47.29
C THR A 700 13.11 -16.85 -47.69
N ASP A 701 13.66 -16.95 -48.90
CA ASP A 701 14.52 -15.89 -49.49
C ASP A 701 13.80 -14.53 -49.54
N ASP A 702 12.50 -14.58 -49.85
CA ASP A 702 11.66 -13.40 -49.96
C ASP A 702 11.42 -12.71 -48.61
N ILE A 703 11.16 -13.49 -47.56
CA ILE A 703 10.99 -12.94 -46.21
C ILE A 703 12.31 -12.43 -45.66
N TRP A 704 13.42 -13.11 -45.94
CA TRP A 704 14.74 -12.60 -45.61
C TRP A 704 15.03 -11.26 -46.31
N ALA A 705 14.65 -11.12 -47.58
CA ALA A 705 14.78 -9.85 -48.30
C ALA A 705 13.93 -8.74 -47.65
N LEU A 706 12.70 -9.05 -47.23
CA LEU A 706 11.86 -8.13 -46.46
C LEU A 706 12.55 -7.68 -45.16
N MET A 707 13.10 -8.61 -44.37
CA MET A 707 13.83 -8.29 -43.14
C MET A 707 15.03 -7.37 -43.42
N MET A 708 15.77 -7.61 -44.51
CA MET A 708 16.86 -6.73 -44.94
C MET A 708 16.39 -5.33 -45.32
N PHE A 709 15.22 -5.19 -45.97
CA PHE A 709 14.61 -3.87 -46.23
C PHE A 709 14.18 -3.16 -44.94
N CYS A 710 13.62 -3.89 -43.97
CA CYS A 710 13.32 -3.33 -42.64
C CYS A 710 14.57 -2.80 -41.94
N TRP A 711 15.75 -3.38 -42.21
CA TRP A 711 17.02 -2.97 -41.64
C TRP A 711 17.83 -2.01 -42.53
N ALA A 712 17.20 -1.31 -43.47
CA ALA A 712 17.89 -0.26 -44.21
C ALA A 712 18.48 0.80 -43.25
N GLN A 713 19.70 1.27 -43.56
CA GLN A 713 20.43 2.19 -42.66
C GLN A 713 19.68 3.52 -42.51
N SER A 714 19.24 4.10 -43.62
CA SER A 714 18.39 5.28 -43.62
C SER A 714 16.95 4.89 -43.26
N PRO A 715 16.28 5.59 -42.32
CA PRO A 715 14.88 5.32 -42.00
C PRO A 715 13.95 5.41 -43.22
N HIS A 716 14.20 6.34 -44.14
CA HIS A 716 13.38 6.57 -45.33
C HIS A 716 13.45 5.45 -46.38
N ASP A 717 14.49 4.62 -46.33
CA ASP A 717 14.66 3.48 -47.25
C ASP A 717 13.93 2.23 -46.75
N ARG A 718 13.37 2.28 -45.52
CA ARG A 718 12.61 1.18 -44.94
C ARG A 718 11.18 1.20 -45.48
N PRO A 719 10.56 0.03 -45.72
CA PRO A 719 9.16 -0.03 -46.10
C PRO A 719 8.27 0.53 -44.98
N SER A 720 7.09 1.01 -45.32
CA SER A 720 6.03 1.23 -44.34
C SER A 720 5.51 -0.10 -43.77
N ALA A 721 4.83 -0.06 -42.63
CA ALA A 721 4.16 -1.26 -42.08
C ALA A 721 3.14 -1.86 -43.07
N VAL A 722 2.49 -1.01 -43.89
CA VAL A 722 1.54 -1.42 -44.93
C VAL A 722 2.25 -2.19 -46.04
N GLU A 723 3.37 -1.67 -46.55
CA GLU A 723 4.18 -2.34 -47.58
C GLU A 723 4.79 -3.64 -47.06
N ALA A 724 5.26 -3.66 -45.81
CA ALA A 724 5.78 -4.87 -45.17
C ALA A 724 4.69 -5.96 -45.07
N LEU A 725 3.46 -5.60 -44.66
CA LEU A 725 2.33 -6.51 -44.63
C LEU A 725 1.98 -7.04 -46.03
N GLN A 726 1.92 -6.16 -47.03
CA GLN A 726 1.64 -6.55 -48.41
C GLN A 726 2.70 -7.48 -48.98
N MET A 727 3.99 -7.22 -48.72
CA MET A 727 5.09 -8.09 -49.12
C MET A 727 4.99 -9.48 -48.48
N LEU A 728 4.52 -9.57 -47.24
CA LEU A 728 4.28 -10.82 -46.53
C LEU A 728 3.06 -11.58 -47.11
N GLU A 729 1.95 -10.90 -47.34
CA GLU A 729 0.66 -11.50 -47.76
C GLU A 729 0.61 -11.85 -49.25
N GLN A 730 1.11 -11.00 -50.15
CA GLN A 730 1.15 -11.26 -51.60
C GLN A 730 2.00 -12.49 -51.95
N ARG A 731 2.90 -12.89 -51.05
CA ARG A 731 3.83 -14.00 -51.26
C ARG A 731 3.35 -15.30 -50.61
N SER A 732 2.55 -15.22 -49.55
CA SER A 732 1.79 -16.36 -48.98
C SER A 732 0.78 -16.96 -49.99
N VAL A 733 0.18 -16.13 -50.85
CA VAL A 733 -0.74 -16.58 -51.91
C VAL A 733 -0.01 -17.34 -53.02
N LYS A 734 1.23 -16.97 -53.37
CA LYS A 734 2.04 -17.68 -54.38
C LYS A 734 2.41 -19.10 -53.91
N GLU A 735 2.78 -19.28 -52.65
CA GLU A 735 3.10 -20.60 -52.08
C GLU A 735 1.86 -21.48 -51.90
N THR A 736 0.71 -20.88 -51.55
CA THR A 736 -0.56 -21.60 -51.47
C THR A 736 -1.04 -22.05 -52.86
N MET A 737 -0.89 -21.21 -53.90
CA MET A 737 -1.18 -21.63 -55.27
C MET A 737 -0.19 -22.67 -55.80
N LEU A 738 1.11 -22.56 -55.50
CA LEU A 738 2.11 -23.56 -55.92
C LEU A 738 1.91 -24.91 -55.22
N SER A 739 1.44 -24.94 -53.97
CA SER A 739 1.13 -26.19 -53.25
C SER A 739 -0.21 -26.82 -53.65
N VAL A 740 -1.21 -26.01 -54.02
CA VAL A 740 -2.53 -26.51 -54.49
C VAL A 740 -2.50 -26.94 -55.96
N PHE A 741 -1.71 -26.27 -56.82
CA PHE A 741 -1.60 -26.59 -58.24
C PHE A 741 -0.35 -27.41 -58.62
N GLY A 742 0.58 -27.65 -57.67
CA GLY A 742 1.84 -28.37 -57.91
C GLY A 742 1.79 -29.89 -57.73
N SER A 743 0.64 -30.48 -57.40
CA SER A 743 0.49 -31.94 -57.22
C SER A 743 -0.41 -32.59 -58.27
N GLY A 744 -0.19 -32.28 -59.54
CA GLY A 744 -0.97 -32.84 -60.64
C GLY A 744 -0.19 -32.95 -61.96
N GLN A 745 0.26 -34.16 -62.23
CA GLN A 745 0.66 -34.73 -63.54
C GLN A 745 2.11 -34.57 -63.99
N ASP A 746 2.94 -35.52 -63.53
CA ASP A 746 3.79 -36.27 -64.47
C ASP A 746 2.94 -37.36 -65.13
N ALA A 747 2.73 -37.27 -66.45
CA ALA A 747 2.43 -38.43 -67.29
C ALA A 747 2.92 -38.18 -68.73
N HIS A 748 3.86 -39.03 -69.13
CA HIS A 748 4.45 -39.22 -70.46
C HIS A 748 3.51 -39.03 -71.68
N MET A 749 4.04 -38.40 -72.73
CA MET A 749 4.10 -38.90 -74.14
C MET A 749 4.74 -37.81 -75.04
N SER A 750 6.01 -37.98 -75.44
CA SER A 750 6.49 -38.50 -76.73
C SER A 750 6.63 -37.45 -77.84
N ASP A 751 7.84 -37.39 -78.39
CA ASP A 751 8.24 -36.67 -79.61
C ASP A 751 7.25 -36.82 -80.76
N SER A 752 6.94 -35.71 -81.45
CA SER A 752 7.04 -35.61 -82.92
C SER A 752 6.58 -34.24 -83.44
N ASN A 753 7.49 -33.55 -84.11
CA ASN A 753 7.34 -32.81 -85.38
C ASN A 753 6.04 -32.03 -85.71
N ALA A 754 6.29 -30.77 -86.08
CA ALA A 754 5.88 -30.10 -87.32
C ALA A 754 4.81 -28.99 -87.27
N LEU A 755 5.31 -27.81 -87.68
CA LEU A 755 4.74 -26.85 -88.62
C LEU A 755 3.53 -25.98 -88.22
N VAL A 756 3.87 -24.69 -88.15
CA VAL A 756 3.11 -23.44 -88.37
C VAL A 756 2.27 -23.54 -89.67
N PRO A 757 1.08 -22.91 -89.77
CA PRO A 757 0.97 -21.47 -90.07
C PRO A 757 0.35 -20.62 -88.96
#